data_AF-A0A2V8LQ96-F1
#
_entry.id   AF-A0A2V8LQ96-F1
#
_cell.length_a   1.000
_cell.length_b   1.000
_cell.length_c   1.000
_cell.angle_alpha   90.00
_cell.angle_beta   90.00
_cell.angle_gamma   90.00
#
_symmetry.space_group_name_H-M   'P 1'
#
loop_
_entity.id
_entity.type
_entity.pdbx_description
1 polymer ?
#
loop_
_entity_poly.entity_id
_entity_poly.type
_entity_poly.pdbx_seq_one_letter_code
_entity_poly.pdbx_strand_id
1 'polypeptide(L)'
;MPKVITSQEALEKVVKDLDLTAELFEEQAGRLKYGPDLEVIIRGRVMDNGKKVGPYARLLSYEPGEEIVRQGEWGGNIFYISAAGSLDVYVTDSNGSRRKIGELPPGTCFGEMSVLAGIERNATVAVPAGDAATVLELTRPALRLLRKLPKFGQALDSTYRSHGLNRVLEDLTRAIPAPTNQEVVNRLEQIGKFMVYGKPHLLCEEGKPADKIILIKSGWVRRIRGIPFNAAEKGIAVGLGKNIGADFLGAGNSLGLESTAAGSLWKYTASVMARTEVLEVPIELLSSDPALRDQVIFAFSSFSNADDKLPPTIDEVADPRVLAATEEEISTGIVDSVNLLVMDMDLCVRCGNCSLACHKVHGQSRLLRRGINITRPVGIGGKKTQHVLSPQVCMHCKDPECLTGCPTGAIFRGPGGDVDIEPAICIGCFDCATQCPYDAITMVPRQPAIVAKPDLFRRIKGLFSLAAREPPPSEQQADDMVAIKCNLCADTTLNPPGATRKAYSCEENCPTGALVRVNPVEYFSETGSTLGLILRDQTHGIGRNIHKSDPTAKLWHVGGIVAILLWTILVVSGLERYGVDKSISGTWLTMRWLTGMVGLVGVAAVMTYPLRKQIYRRRAGALRYWLLAHVYIGAIAGIVLLLHAGKHTGGAITTSLYVAFDFVIASGLVGLATYLIAPRMLTSLEGEPLLLEDLVLRRKELRQALDKLVDESQGWLKDEIKERVSKRFSSKRFLLRQFVPRKNLQTLLAECRQLFKDRTTRLATDTERTRLLEAVETAVTLRRLDALIYLHQSLKLWIAPHVISTSLMLVLMIAHIIQVAFLAVKR
;
A
#
# COMPACT_ATOMS: atom_id res chain seq x y z
N MET A 1 -19.10 -31.06 -13.28
CA MET A 1 -19.68 -29.86 -12.63
C MET A 1 -20.80 -30.39 -11.74
N PRO A 2 -20.83 -30.02 -10.46
CA PRO A 2 -21.81 -30.57 -9.52
C PRO A 2 -23.24 -30.24 -9.94
N LYS A 3 -24.16 -31.15 -9.64
CA LYS A 3 -25.61 -30.94 -9.80
C LYS A 3 -26.13 -30.19 -8.58
N VAL A 4 -26.72 -29.02 -8.79
CA VAL A 4 -27.38 -28.26 -7.71
C VAL A 4 -28.74 -28.89 -7.42
N ILE A 5 -28.95 -29.30 -6.17
CA ILE A 5 -30.26 -29.78 -5.70
C ILE A 5 -31.08 -28.56 -5.29
N THR A 6 -32.10 -28.22 -6.10
CA THR A 6 -32.92 -27.01 -5.92
C THR A 6 -34.09 -27.18 -4.95
N SER A 7 -34.36 -28.41 -4.49
CA SER A 7 -35.43 -28.69 -3.53
C SER A 7 -35.12 -28.06 -2.17
N GLN A 8 -35.94 -27.09 -1.75
CA GLN A 8 -35.83 -26.48 -0.43
C GLN A 8 -36.11 -27.49 0.69
N GLU A 9 -37.07 -28.39 0.51
CA GLU A 9 -37.37 -29.44 1.48
C GLU A 9 -36.18 -30.38 1.67
N ALA A 10 -35.47 -30.72 0.58
CA ALA A 10 -34.26 -31.53 0.66
C ALA A 10 -33.13 -30.82 1.41
N LEU A 11 -32.93 -29.51 1.13
CA LEU A 11 -31.95 -28.69 1.84
C LEU A 11 -32.30 -28.57 3.34
N GLU A 12 -33.54 -28.27 3.68
CA GLU A 12 -34.00 -28.18 5.08
C GLU A 12 -33.82 -29.50 5.82
N LYS A 13 -34.17 -30.62 5.17
CA LYS A 13 -33.96 -31.96 5.72
C LYS A 13 -32.49 -32.23 6.02
N VAL A 14 -31.59 -31.99 5.06
CA VAL A 14 -30.15 -32.20 5.26
C VAL A 14 -29.60 -31.32 6.39
N VAL A 15 -29.98 -30.03 6.44
CA VAL A 15 -29.52 -29.12 7.51
C VAL A 15 -30.05 -29.57 8.88
N LYS A 16 -31.24 -30.18 8.94
CA LYS A 16 -31.82 -30.73 10.16
C LYS A 16 -31.14 -32.02 10.62
N ASP A 17 -30.79 -32.89 9.67
CA ASP A 17 -30.24 -34.22 9.94
C ASP A 17 -28.74 -34.19 10.29
N LEU A 18 -28.03 -33.12 9.91
CA LEU A 18 -26.63 -32.89 10.26
C LEU A 18 -26.48 -32.45 11.73
N ASP A 19 -25.75 -33.22 12.55
CA ASP A 19 -25.53 -32.91 13.98
C ASP A 19 -24.93 -31.50 14.21
N LEU A 20 -24.04 -31.06 13.30
CA LEU A 20 -23.42 -29.74 13.34
C LEU A 20 -24.41 -28.58 13.15
N THR A 21 -25.56 -28.79 12.53
CA THR A 21 -26.52 -27.72 12.19
C THR A 21 -27.92 -27.96 12.76
N ALA A 22 -28.19 -29.13 13.33
CA ALA A 22 -29.46 -29.51 13.91
C ALA A 22 -29.96 -28.52 14.98
N GLU A 23 -29.06 -27.88 15.73
CA GLU A 23 -29.39 -26.85 16.73
C GLU A 23 -30.13 -25.64 16.15
N LEU A 24 -30.06 -25.38 14.83
CA LEU A 24 -30.87 -24.34 14.19
C LEU A 24 -32.38 -24.56 14.34
N PHE A 25 -32.79 -25.81 14.56
CA PHE A 25 -34.18 -26.22 14.74
C PHE A 25 -34.58 -26.35 16.21
N GLU A 26 -33.73 -25.93 17.16
CA GLU A 26 -34.02 -25.95 18.59
C GLU A 26 -35.15 -24.94 18.94
N GLU A 27 -36.15 -25.40 19.69
CA GLU A 27 -37.24 -24.56 20.17
C GLU A 27 -37.01 -24.09 21.61
N GLN A 28 -37.27 -22.82 21.87
CA GLN A 28 -37.24 -22.22 23.19
C GLN A 28 -38.52 -21.40 23.40
N ALA A 29 -39.32 -21.77 24.42
CA ALA A 29 -40.60 -21.14 24.71
C ALA A 29 -41.59 -21.11 23.52
N GLY A 30 -41.66 -22.21 22.75
CA GLY A 30 -42.58 -22.34 21.61
C GLY A 30 -42.18 -21.55 20.36
N ARG A 31 -40.93 -21.08 20.28
CA ARG A 31 -40.37 -20.42 19.09
C ARG A 31 -39.01 -21.02 18.76
N LEU A 32 -38.66 -21.05 17.47
CA LEU A 32 -37.32 -21.41 17.03
C LEU A 32 -36.30 -20.40 17.58
N LYS A 33 -35.39 -20.88 18.43
CA LYS A 33 -34.35 -20.08 19.09
C LYS A 33 -33.46 -19.35 18.08
N TYR A 34 -33.12 -20.02 16.97
CA TYR A 34 -32.30 -19.49 15.88
C TYR A 34 -33.12 -19.22 14.59
N GLY A 35 -34.43 -19.03 14.70
CA GLY A 35 -35.34 -18.86 13.55
C GLY A 35 -34.88 -17.83 12.50
N PRO A 36 -34.47 -16.61 12.88
CA PRO A 36 -33.97 -15.62 11.92
C PRO A 36 -32.68 -16.05 11.21
N ASP A 37 -31.80 -16.78 11.88
CA ASP A 37 -30.54 -17.27 11.31
C ASP A 37 -30.84 -18.40 10.30
N LEU A 38 -31.75 -19.32 10.65
CA LEU A 38 -32.23 -20.40 9.78
C LEU A 38 -32.88 -19.84 8.50
N GLU A 39 -33.75 -18.83 8.63
CA GLU A 39 -34.42 -18.20 7.49
C GLU A 39 -33.41 -17.63 6.50
N VAL A 40 -32.42 -16.87 6.98
CA VAL A 40 -31.41 -16.25 6.11
C VAL A 40 -30.47 -17.28 5.48
N ILE A 41 -30.12 -18.36 6.20
CA ILE A 41 -29.24 -19.41 5.68
C ILE A 41 -29.91 -20.19 4.54
N ILE A 42 -31.17 -20.59 4.72
CA ILE A 42 -31.84 -21.52 3.79
C ILE A 42 -32.68 -20.80 2.74
N ARG A 43 -33.46 -19.79 3.15
CA ARG A 43 -34.47 -19.14 2.30
C ARG A 43 -33.99 -17.78 1.79
N GLY A 44 -33.15 -17.12 2.58
CA GLY A 44 -32.79 -15.73 2.40
C GLY A 44 -33.93 -14.80 2.81
N ARG A 45 -33.61 -13.53 3.07
CA ARG A 45 -34.56 -12.52 3.53
C ARG A 45 -34.47 -11.26 2.66
N VAL A 46 -35.61 -10.65 2.37
CA VAL A 46 -35.67 -9.33 1.72
C VAL A 46 -35.65 -8.26 2.81
N MET A 47 -34.74 -7.29 2.68
CA MET A 47 -34.60 -6.15 3.58
C MET A 47 -35.59 -5.05 3.21
N ASP A 48 -35.81 -4.10 4.13
CA ASP A 48 -36.75 -2.98 3.95
C ASP A 48 -36.42 -2.11 2.73
N ASN A 49 -35.15 -2.10 2.31
CA ASN A 49 -34.69 -1.40 1.09
C ASN A 49 -34.87 -2.23 -0.21
N GLY A 50 -35.65 -3.33 -0.17
CA GLY A 50 -35.93 -4.22 -1.29
C GLY A 50 -34.78 -5.16 -1.67
N LYS A 51 -33.64 -5.11 -0.99
CA LYS A 51 -32.47 -5.94 -1.32
C LYS A 51 -32.51 -7.28 -0.59
N LYS A 52 -32.04 -8.34 -1.27
CA LYS A 52 -32.04 -9.71 -0.73
C LYS A 52 -30.72 -10.05 -0.04
N VAL A 53 -30.81 -10.71 1.11
CA VAL A 53 -29.72 -11.21 1.95
C VAL A 53 -29.87 -12.73 2.02
N GLY A 54 -28.87 -13.49 1.58
CA GLY A 54 -28.98 -14.96 1.41
C GLY A 54 -29.82 -15.39 0.19
N PRO A 55 -30.09 -16.69 0.03
CA PRO A 55 -29.69 -17.80 0.92
C PRO A 55 -28.18 -18.04 0.93
N TYR A 56 -27.66 -18.55 2.04
CA TYR A 56 -26.22 -18.81 2.23
C TYR A 56 -25.81 -20.28 2.10
N ALA A 57 -26.78 -21.18 2.06
CA ALA A 57 -26.57 -22.60 1.87
C ALA A 57 -27.04 -23.06 0.49
N ARG A 58 -26.31 -23.99 -0.11
CA ARG A 58 -26.73 -24.74 -1.30
C ARG A 58 -26.39 -26.21 -1.13
N LEU A 59 -27.26 -27.08 -1.63
CA LEU A 59 -27.03 -28.52 -1.63
C LEU A 59 -26.51 -28.95 -3.00
N LEU A 60 -25.36 -29.60 -3.01
CA LEU A 60 -24.67 -30.03 -4.22
C LEU A 60 -24.50 -31.55 -4.23
N SER A 61 -24.75 -32.18 -5.39
CA SER A 61 -24.44 -33.58 -5.63
C SER A 61 -23.26 -33.67 -6.61
N TYR A 62 -22.29 -34.50 -6.24
CA TYR A 62 -21.07 -34.77 -7.00
C TYR A 62 -21.05 -36.24 -7.44
N GLU A 63 -20.66 -36.45 -8.68
CA GLU A 63 -20.50 -37.79 -9.27
C GLU A 63 -19.14 -38.40 -8.86
N PRO A 64 -18.99 -39.74 -8.96
CA PRO A 64 -17.73 -40.40 -8.63
C PRO A 64 -16.52 -39.80 -9.35
N GLY A 65 -15.44 -39.53 -8.61
CA GLY A 65 -14.21 -38.95 -9.13
C GLY A 65 -14.22 -37.42 -9.31
N GLU A 66 -15.33 -36.73 -9.07
CA GLU A 66 -15.36 -35.26 -9.14
C GLU A 66 -14.60 -34.62 -7.97
N GLU A 67 -13.87 -33.53 -8.27
CA GLU A 67 -13.15 -32.74 -7.27
C GLU A 67 -14.04 -31.61 -6.75
N ILE A 68 -14.16 -31.51 -5.42
CA ILE A 68 -14.97 -30.50 -4.73
C ILE A 68 -14.12 -29.25 -4.45
N VAL A 69 -12.88 -29.44 -3.99
CA VAL A 69 -11.87 -28.39 -3.84
C VAL A 69 -10.53 -28.89 -4.33
N ARG A 70 -9.70 -27.99 -4.84
CA ARG A 70 -8.34 -28.32 -5.31
C ARG A 70 -7.28 -27.59 -4.51
N GLN A 71 -6.19 -28.29 -4.21
CA GLN A 71 -5.01 -27.72 -3.58
C GLN A 71 -4.46 -26.52 -4.38
N GLY A 72 -4.03 -25.47 -3.69
CA GLY A 72 -3.50 -24.24 -4.28
C GLY A 72 -4.56 -23.25 -4.77
N GLU A 73 -5.83 -23.64 -4.82
CA GLU A 73 -6.91 -22.70 -5.15
C GLU A 73 -7.28 -21.84 -3.95
N TRP A 74 -7.68 -20.60 -4.20
CA TRP A 74 -8.31 -19.77 -3.19
C TRP A 74 -9.76 -20.22 -3.00
N GLY A 75 -10.09 -20.68 -1.79
CA GLY A 75 -11.45 -21.13 -1.45
C GLY A 75 -12.50 -20.01 -1.40
N GLY A 76 -12.07 -18.76 -1.60
CA GLY A 76 -12.92 -17.59 -1.58
C GLY A 76 -13.69 -17.44 -0.27
N ASN A 77 -15.02 -17.40 -0.39
CA ASN A 77 -15.94 -17.27 0.73
C ASN A 77 -16.67 -18.58 1.04
N ILE A 78 -16.19 -19.73 0.57
CA ILE A 78 -16.96 -20.97 0.58
C ILE A 78 -16.30 -22.01 1.48
N PHE A 79 -17.10 -22.66 2.30
CA PHE A 79 -16.73 -23.88 3.03
C PHE A 79 -17.83 -24.92 2.90
N TYR A 80 -17.53 -26.15 3.29
CA TYR A 80 -18.38 -27.29 2.99
C TYR A 80 -18.63 -28.15 4.23
N ILE A 81 -19.76 -28.84 4.24
CA ILE A 81 -20.05 -29.95 5.16
C ILE A 81 -20.43 -31.16 4.31
N SER A 82 -19.76 -32.30 4.52
CA SER A 82 -20.16 -33.55 3.86
C SER A 82 -21.52 -33.97 4.40
N ALA A 83 -22.52 -34.13 3.54
CA ALA A 83 -23.88 -34.52 3.93
C ALA A 83 -24.11 -36.03 3.78
N ALA A 84 -23.63 -36.62 2.68
CA ALA A 84 -23.72 -38.05 2.42
C ALA A 84 -22.57 -38.49 1.51
N GLY A 85 -22.09 -39.72 1.69
CA GLY A 85 -20.90 -40.25 0.99
C GLY A 85 -19.59 -39.88 1.69
N SER A 86 -18.61 -40.80 1.64
CA SER A 86 -17.24 -40.52 2.09
C SER A 86 -16.50 -39.69 1.04
N LEU A 87 -15.57 -38.83 1.46
CA LEU A 87 -14.74 -38.02 0.56
C LEU A 87 -13.27 -38.35 0.76
N ASP A 88 -12.51 -38.42 -0.32
CA ASP A 88 -11.06 -38.64 -0.26
C ASP A 88 -10.30 -37.32 -0.22
N VAL A 89 -9.26 -37.26 0.61
CA VAL A 89 -8.36 -36.11 0.72
C VAL A 89 -7.00 -36.44 0.12
N TYR A 90 -6.51 -35.58 -0.77
CA TYR A 90 -5.25 -35.74 -1.48
C TYR A 90 -4.34 -34.54 -1.31
N VAL A 91 -3.05 -34.79 -1.18
CA VAL A 91 -2.00 -33.76 -1.26
C VAL A 91 -1.09 -34.09 -2.43
N THR A 92 -0.80 -33.08 -3.22
CA THR A 92 0.13 -33.11 -4.35
C THR A 92 1.47 -32.55 -3.87
N ASP A 93 2.53 -33.31 -4.05
CA ASP A 93 3.88 -32.89 -3.70
C ASP A 93 4.50 -31.93 -4.75
N SER A 94 5.70 -31.43 -4.48
CA SER A 94 6.42 -30.52 -5.39
C SER A 94 6.78 -31.16 -6.74
N ASN A 95 6.75 -32.49 -6.83
CA ASN A 95 7.05 -33.25 -8.04
C ASN A 95 5.78 -33.58 -8.84
N GLY A 96 4.60 -33.14 -8.36
CA GLY A 96 3.31 -33.38 -8.99
C GLY A 96 2.70 -34.75 -8.65
N SER A 97 3.29 -35.53 -7.75
CA SER A 97 2.75 -36.81 -7.30
C SER A 97 1.59 -36.60 -6.33
N ARG A 98 0.45 -37.20 -6.63
CA ARG A 98 -0.77 -37.12 -5.82
C ARG A 98 -0.81 -38.27 -4.81
N ARG A 99 -0.83 -37.96 -3.52
CA ARG A 99 -0.92 -38.93 -2.43
C ARG A 99 -2.23 -38.76 -1.66
N LYS A 100 -2.97 -39.86 -1.43
CA LYS A 100 -4.13 -39.86 -0.53
C LYS A 100 -3.64 -39.77 0.91
N ILE A 101 -4.16 -38.80 1.67
CA ILE A 101 -3.76 -38.54 3.06
C ILE A 101 -4.84 -38.90 4.07
N GLY A 102 -6.09 -39.07 3.64
CA GLY A 102 -7.19 -39.45 4.52
C GLY A 102 -8.54 -39.51 3.81
N GLU A 103 -9.58 -39.78 4.61
CA GLU A 103 -10.97 -39.81 4.20
C GLU A 103 -11.81 -38.96 5.15
N LEU A 104 -12.82 -38.26 4.64
CA LEU A 104 -13.76 -37.46 5.41
C LEU A 104 -15.13 -38.16 5.44
N PRO A 105 -15.60 -38.62 6.60
CA PRO A 105 -16.93 -39.21 6.71
C PRO A 105 -18.03 -38.14 6.59
N PRO A 106 -19.29 -38.55 6.32
CA PRO A 106 -20.45 -37.66 6.41
C PRO A 106 -20.52 -36.95 7.77
N GLY A 107 -20.95 -35.69 7.76
CA GLY A 107 -20.99 -34.81 8.94
C GLY A 107 -19.71 -34.01 9.16
N THR A 108 -18.63 -34.27 8.41
CA THR A 108 -17.35 -33.56 8.57
C THR A 108 -17.36 -32.22 7.83
N CYS A 109 -16.88 -31.16 8.51
CA CYS A 109 -16.66 -29.85 7.88
C CYS A 109 -15.26 -29.78 7.25
N PHE A 110 -15.14 -29.12 6.10
CA PHE A 110 -13.85 -28.93 5.44
C PHE A 110 -13.79 -27.63 4.65
N GLY A 111 -12.57 -27.15 4.44
CA GLY A 111 -12.32 -25.90 3.74
C GLY A 111 -12.40 -24.66 4.63
N GLU A 112 -12.49 -24.85 5.93
CA GLU A 112 -12.46 -23.82 6.95
C GLU A 112 -11.14 -23.05 6.98
N MET A 113 -9.98 -23.71 6.75
CA MET A 113 -8.68 -23.01 6.75
C MET A 113 -8.63 -21.87 5.73
N SER A 114 -9.14 -22.09 4.52
CA SER A 114 -9.08 -21.06 3.47
C SER A 114 -9.92 -19.84 3.83
N VAL A 115 -11.07 -20.06 4.47
CA VAL A 115 -11.98 -18.99 4.89
C VAL A 115 -11.47 -18.29 6.16
N LEU A 116 -11.01 -19.05 7.17
CA LEU A 116 -10.64 -18.53 8.50
C LEU A 116 -9.21 -18.02 8.58
N ALA A 117 -8.24 -18.75 8.01
CA ALA A 117 -6.82 -18.37 8.01
C ALA A 117 -6.43 -17.51 6.80
N GLY A 118 -7.32 -17.39 5.80
CA GLY A 118 -7.04 -16.60 4.59
C GLY A 118 -5.88 -17.17 3.77
N ILE A 119 -5.84 -18.50 3.63
CA ILE A 119 -4.82 -19.23 2.86
C ILE A 119 -5.46 -20.01 1.69
N GLU A 120 -4.64 -20.48 0.76
CA GLU A 120 -5.07 -21.40 -0.30
C GLU A 120 -5.53 -22.74 0.29
N ARG A 121 -6.31 -23.50 -0.48
CA ARG A 121 -6.66 -24.88 -0.14
C ARG A 121 -5.37 -25.70 0.00
N ASN A 122 -5.19 -26.35 1.14
CA ASN A 122 -3.98 -27.14 1.41
C ASN A 122 -4.04 -28.57 0.84
N ALA A 123 -5.23 -29.03 0.49
CA ALA A 123 -5.47 -30.36 -0.05
C ALA A 123 -6.61 -30.32 -1.07
N THR A 124 -6.60 -31.30 -1.97
CA THR A 124 -7.70 -31.59 -2.89
C THR A 124 -8.66 -32.54 -2.21
N VAL A 125 -9.95 -32.21 -2.17
CA VAL A 125 -11.01 -33.12 -1.69
C VAL A 125 -11.83 -33.56 -2.89
N ALA A 126 -11.98 -34.87 -3.06
CA ALA A 126 -12.66 -35.45 -4.21
C ALA A 126 -13.58 -36.60 -3.78
N VAL A 127 -14.57 -36.87 -4.61
CA VAL A 127 -15.45 -38.03 -4.43
C VAL A 127 -14.70 -39.30 -4.85
N PRO A 128 -14.73 -40.39 -4.05
CA PRO A 128 -14.16 -41.67 -4.44
C PRO A 128 -14.71 -42.18 -5.78
N ALA A 129 -13.94 -42.98 -6.51
CA ALA A 129 -14.31 -43.42 -7.87
C ALA A 129 -15.54 -44.36 -7.94
N GLY A 130 -16.09 -44.80 -6.80
CA GLY A 130 -17.20 -45.76 -6.74
C GLY A 130 -18.56 -45.20 -6.27
N ASP A 131 -18.57 -44.11 -5.50
CA ASP A 131 -19.78 -43.62 -4.83
C ASP A 131 -20.07 -42.17 -5.20
N ALA A 132 -21.34 -41.77 -5.23
CA ALA A 132 -21.71 -40.36 -5.34
C ALA A 132 -21.71 -39.71 -3.95
N ALA A 133 -21.45 -38.41 -3.88
CA ALA A 133 -21.47 -37.66 -2.63
C ALA A 133 -22.42 -36.46 -2.70
N THR A 134 -23.01 -36.13 -1.56
CA THR A 134 -23.80 -34.91 -1.38
C THR A 134 -23.09 -34.01 -0.38
N VAL A 135 -22.96 -32.74 -0.71
CA VAL A 135 -22.22 -31.75 0.07
C VAL A 135 -23.07 -30.50 0.26
N LEU A 136 -23.07 -29.97 1.48
CA LEU A 136 -23.65 -28.68 1.81
C LEU A 136 -22.59 -27.59 1.60
N GLU A 137 -22.80 -26.75 0.58
CA GLU A 137 -21.99 -25.56 0.31
C GLU A 137 -22.50 -24.39 1.15
N LEU A 138 -21.62 -23.75 1.91
CA LEU A 138 -21.94 -22.64 2.78
C LEU A 138 -21.04 -21.43 2.48
N THR A 139 -21.66 -20.27 2.34
CA THR A 139 -20.92 -19.01 2.20
C THR A 139 -20.48 -18.48 3.59
N ARG A 140 -19.43 -17.66 3.63
CA ARG A 140 -18.86 -17.12 4.88
C ARG A 140 -19.88 -16.44 5.80
N PRO A 141 -20.89 -15.68 5.30
CA PRO A 141 -21.96 -15.19 6.18
C PRO A 141 -22.68 -16.27 6.97
N ALA A 142 -22.91 -17.47 6.40
CA ALA A 142 -23.47 -18.60 7.15
C ALA A 142 -22.54 -19.02 8.30
N LEU A 143 -21.22 -19.05 8.09
CA LEU A 143 -20.26 -19.41 9.14
C LEU A 143 -20.41 -18.51 10.38
N ARG A 144 -20.60 -17.21 10.18
CA ARG A 144 -20.82 -16.24 11.27
C ARG A 144 -22.09 -16.55 12.07
N LEU A 145 -23.15 -17.00 11.39
CA LEU A 145 -24.41 -17.38 12.02
C LEU A 145 -24.29 -18.73 12.74
N LEU A 146 -23.69 -19.72 12.08
CA LEU A 146 -23.49 -21.07 12.61
C LEU A 146 -22.51 -21.11 13.80
N ARG A 147 -21.53 -20.20 13.88
CA ARG A 147 -20.63 -20.08 15.04
C ARG A 147 -21.37 -19.75 16.36
N LYS A 148 -22.62 -19.29 16.32
CA LYS A 148 -23.46 -19.09 17.51
C LYS A 148 -23.97 -20.40 18.12
N LEU A 149 -23.91 -21.49 17.36
CA LEU A 149 -24.31 -22.84 17.78
C LEU A 149 -23.14 -23.48 18.55
N PRO A 150 -23.30 -23.85 19.84
CA PRO A 150 -22.22 -24.42 20.64
C PRO A 150 -21.51 -25.61 19.97
N LYS A 151 -22.25 -26.60 19.46
CA LYS A 151 -21.67 -27.78 18.80
C LYS A 151 -20.86 -27.40 17.58
N PHE A 152 -21.42 -26.56 16.70
CA PHE A 152 -20.74 -26.11 15.49
C PHE A 152 -19.46 -25.33 15.82
N GLY A 153 -19.54 -24.39 16.78
CA GLY A 153 -18.41 -23.58 17.20
C GLY A 153 -17.25 -24.43 17.74
N GLN A 154 -17.56 -25.40 18.62
CA GLN A 154 -16.57 -26.30 19.18
C GLN A 154 -15.95 -27.22 18.12
N ALA A 155 -16.75 -27.78 17.22
CA ALA A 155 -16.27 -28.64 16.14
C ALA A 155 -15.37 -27.87 15.17
N LEU A 156 -15.77 -26.65 14.78
CA LEU A 156 -14.99 -25.78 13.91
C LEU A 156 -13.65 -25.39 14.54
N ASP A 157 -13.66 -24.97 15.81
CA ASP A 157 -12.43 -24.55 16.51
C ASP A 157 -11.48 -25.75 16.73
N SER A 158 -12.01 -26.94 17.04
CA SER A 158 -11.22 -28.18 17.16
C SER A 158 -10.58 -28.57 15.82
N THR A 159 -11.36 -28.55 14.74
CA THR A 159 -10.91 -28.86 13.38
C THR A 159 -9.82 -27.87 12.94
N TYR A 160 -10.04 -26.57 13.15
CA TYR A 160 -9.08 -25.53 12.81
C TYR A 160 -7.75 -25.71 13.56
N ARG A 161 -7.78 -26.03 14.85
CA ARG A 161 -6.57 -26.25 15.66
C ARG A 161 -5.81 -27.50 15.23
N SER A 162 -6.52 -28.59 14.95
CA SER A 162 -5.90 -29.84 14.48
C SER A 162 -5.23 -29.64 13.12
N HIS A 163 -5.93 -29.07 12.14
CA HIS A 163 -5.36 -28.78 10.83
C HIS A 163 -4.22 -27.75 10.90
N GLY A 164 -4.35 -26.74 11.77
CA GLY A 164 -3.29 -25.78 12.06
C GLY A 164 -2.02 -26.44 12.58
N LEU A 165 -2.13 -27.31 13.58
CA LEU A 165 -1.02 -28.09 14.12
C LEU A 165 -0.34 -28.93 13.04
N ASN A 166 -1.10 -29.74 12.29
CA ASN A 166 -0.57 -30.61 11.24
C ASN A 166 0.21 -29.80 10.19
N ARG A 167 -0.28 -28.62 9.81
CA ARG A 167 0.44 -27.73 8.90
C ARG A 167 1.77 -27.23 9.47
N VAL A 168 1.82 -26.85 10.75
CA VAL A 168 3.09 -26.46 11.38
C VAL A 168 4.07 -27.62 11.38
N LEU A 169 3.61 -28.84 11.68
CA LEU A 169 4.43 -30.04 11.67
C LEU A 169 4.97 -30.36 10.27
N GLU A 170 4.19 -30.19 9.21
CA GLU A 170 4.63 -30.33 7.83
C GLU A 170 5.70 -29.30 7.43
N ASP A 171 5.55 -28.05 7.89
CA ASP A 171 6.56 -27.00 7.68
C ASP A 171 7.87 -27.35 8.42
N LEU A 172 7.77 -27.83 9.66
CA LEU A 172 8.93 -28.27 10.46
C LEU A 172 9.63 -29.48 9.83
N THR A 173 8.87 -30.45 9.30
CA THR A 173 9.41 -31.65 8.64
C THR A 173 10.32 -31.31 7.47
N ARG A 174 9.95 -30.27 6.70
CA ARG A 174 10.72 -29.80 5.53
C ARG A 174 11.98 -29.04 5.90
N ALA A 175 12.01 -28.43 7.07
CA ALA A 175 13.05 -27.50 7.45
C ALA A 175 14.09 -28.08 8.41
N ILE A 176 13.68 -29.03 9.27
CA ILE A 176 14.60 -29.73 10.15
C ILE A 176 15.37 -30.78 9.33
N PRO A 177 16.70 -30.87 9.45
CA PRO A 177 17.47 -31.92 8.79
C PRO A 177 17.04 -33.33 9.22
N ALA A 178 17.00 -34.27 8.27
CA ALA A 178 16.83 -35.68 8.59
C ALA A 178 18.10 -36.23 9.29
N PRO A 179 17.98 -37.17 10.26
CA PRO A 179 16.77 -37.88 10.70
C PRO A 179 16.00 -37.22 11.86
N THR A 180 16.47 -36.08 12.37
CA THR A 180 15.88 -35.38 13.53
C THR A 180 14.44 -34.92 13.28
N ASN A 181 14.07 -34.70 12.01
CA ASN A 181 12.74 -34.21 11.64
C ASN A 181 11.59 -35.14 12.08
N GLN A 182 11.66 -36.44 11.81
CA GLN A 182 10.52 -37.33 12.04
C GLN A 182 10.29 -37.63 13.53
N GLU A 183 11.35 -37.84 14.30
CA GLU A 183 11.27 -38.09 15.75
C GLU A 183 10.67 -36.88 16.46
N VAL A 184 11.20 -35.68 16.19
CA VAL A 184 10.72 -34.43 16.80
C VAL A 184 9.27 -34.14 16.39
N VAL A 185 8.92 -34.30 15.11
CA VAL A 185 7.57 -34.04 14.61
C VAL A 185 6.55 -34.99 15.26
N ASN A 186 6.83 -36.28 15.34
CA ASN A 186 5.95 -37.26 15.97
C ASN A 186 5.70 -36.94 17.45
N ARG A 187 6.73 -36.44 18.16
CA ARG A 187 6.59 -36.01 19.56
C ARG A 187 5.79 -34.71 19.67
N LEU A 188 6.08 -33.73 18.83
CA LEU A 188 5.38 -32.45 18.80
C LEU A 188 3.90 -32.60 18.44
N GLU A 189 3.52 -33.61 17.65
CA GLU A 189 2.12 -33.96 17.41
C GLU A 189 1.36 -34.30 18.71
N GLN A 190 2.04 -34.95 19.66
CA GLN A 190 1.44 -35.38 20.92
C GLN A 190 1.42 -34.27 21.98
N ILE A 191 2.46 -33.44 22.04
CA ILE A 191 2.64 -32.46 23.13
C ILE A 191 2.36 -31.01 22.72
N GLY A 192 2.38 -30.73 21.41
CA GLY A 192 2.24 -29.39 20.84
C GLY A 192 0.81 -28.89 20.87
N LYS A 193 0.63 -27.62 21.23
CA LYS A 193 -0.67 -26.94 21.25
C LYS A 193 -0.69 -25.80 20.25
N PHE A 194 -1.53 -25.91 19.23
CA PHE A 194 -1.74 -24.83 18.28
C PHE A 194 -2.72 -23.79 18.86
N MET A 195 -2.25 -22.56 19.02
CA MET A 195 -2.98 -21.47 19.65
C MET A 195 -3.07 -20.26 18.72
N VAL A 196 -4.16 -19.51 18.83
CA VAL A 196 -4.38 -18.26 18.09
C VAL A 196 -4.69 -17.16 19.08
N TYR A 197 -3.95 -16.06 18.98
CA TYR A 197 -4.06 -14.91 19.87
C TYR A 197 -4.42 -13.65 19.08
N GLY A 198 -5.31 -12.84 19.64
CA GLY A 198 -5.63 -11.50 19.17
C GLY A 198 -4.89 -10.43 19.98
N LYS A 199 -4.72 -9.22 19.44
CA LYS A 199 -4.08 -8.11 20.15
C LYS A 199 -5.06 -7.35 21.07
N PRO A 200 -4.63 -6.87 22.25
CA PRO A 200 -3.35 -7.14 22.91
C PRO A 200 -3.40 -8.46 23.70
N HIS A 201 -2.39 -9.31 23.54
CA HIS A 201 -2.23 -10.54 24.34
C HIS A 201 -0.78 -10.72 24.77
N LEU A 202 -0.56 -11.11 26.02
CA LEU A 202 0.75 -11.42 26.57
C LEU A 202 1.04 -12.92 26.40
N LEU A 203 2.11 -13.24 25.69
CA LEU A 203 2.59 -14.62 25.56
C LEU A 203 3.39 -15.05 26.79
N CYS A 204 4.20 -14.13 27.32
CA CYS A 204 4.98 -14.31 28.53
C CYS A 204 5.30 -12.96 29.19
N GLU A 205 5.74 -13.01 30.44
CA GLU A 205 6.04 -11.84 31.26
C GLU A 205 7.36 -12.05 32.01
N GLU A 206 8.22 -11.02 31.97
CA GLU A 206 9.54 -11.06 32.61
C GLU A 206 9.44 -11.40 34.10
N GLY A 207 10.31 -12.31 34.57
CA GLY A 207 10.38 -12.74 35.97
C GLY A 207 9.34 -13.79 36.38
N LYS A 208 8.37 -14.14 35.52
CA LYS A 208 7.48 -15.28 35.78
C LYS A 208 8.13 -16.61 35.39
N PRO A 209 7.73 -17.75 35.99
CA PRO A 209 8.22 -19.07 35.59
C PRO A 209 7.98 -19.34 34.11
N ALA A 210 9.00 -19.87 33.42
CA ALA A 210 8.90 -20.33 32.05
C ALA A 210 8.19 -21.69 32.02
N ASP A 211 7.03 -21.73 31.39
CA ASP A 211 6.12 -22.88 31.33
C ASP A 211 6.06 -23.53 29.95
N LYS A 212 6.50 -22.83 28.89
CA LYS A 212 6.40 -23.27 27.49
C LYS A 212 7.46 -22.66 26.58
N ILE A 213 7.78 -23.37 25.51
CA ILE A 213 8.45 -22.84 24.31
C ILE A 213 7.37 -22.44 23.30
N ILE A 214 7.56 -21.31 22.61
CA ILE A 214 6.57 -20.79 21.67
C ILE A 214 7.22 -20.61 20.30
N LEU A 215 6.72 -21.30 19.28
CA LEU A 215 7.08 -21.08 17.89
C LEU A 215 6.04 -20.18 17.21
N ILE A 216 6.49 -19.05 16.66
CA ILE A 216 5.61 -18.10 15.97
C ILE A 216 5.35 -18.60 14.56
N LYS A 217 4.12 -19.05 14.29
CA LYS A 217 3.69 -19.52 12.97
C LYS A 217 3.34 -18.36 12.04
N SER A 218 2.60 -17.38 12.53
CA SER A 218 2.28 -16.15 11.78
C SER A 218 1.98 -15.01 12.74
N GLY A 219 2.12 -13.77 12.26
CA GLY A 219 1.89 -12.56 13.05
C GLY A 219 3.19 -12.00 13.64
N TRP A 220 3.04 -11.02 14.52
CA TRP A 220 4.15 -10.23 15.05
C TRP A 220 4.11 -10.20 16.58
N VAL A 221 5.28 -10.32 17.19
CA VAL A 221 5.49 -10.29 18.63
C VAL A 221 6.54 -9.23 18.95
N ARG A 222 6.24 -8.39 19.95
CA ARG A 222 7.17 -7.44 20.53
C ARG A 222 7.76 -8.04 21.80
N ARG A 223 9.09 -8.05 21.93
CA ARG A 223 9.76 -8.40 23.19
C ARG A 223 10.32 -7.15 23.86
N ILE A 224 10.17 -7.08 25.18
CA ILE A 224 10.66 -5.97 25.99
C ILE A 224 11.31 -6.54 27.26
N ARG A 225 12.46 -5.99 27.67
CA ARG A 225 13.09 -6.30 28.97
C ARG A 225 13.42 -5.04 29.75
N GLY A 226 13.38 -5.14 31.08
CA GLY A 226 13.79 -4.08 32.00
C GLY A 226 12.71 -3.05 32.34
N ILE A 227 11.46 -3.25 31.88
CA ILE A 227 10.29 -2.46 32.30
C ILE A 227 9.04 -3.35 32.40
N PRO A 228 8.08 -3.00 33.29
CA PRO A 228 6.76 -3.61 33.29
C PRO A 228 6.04 -3.37 31.97
N PHE A 229 5.23 -4.35 31.55
CA PHE A 229 4.42 -4.23 30.33
C PHE A 229 3.38 -3.11 30.43
N ASN A 230 3.27 -2.29 29.39
CA ASN A 230 2.19 -1.34 29.22
C ASN A 230 1.56 -1.47 27.82
N ALA A 231 0.31 -1.93 27.75
CA ALA A 231 -0.42 -2.11 26.49
C ALA A 231 -0.77 -0.79 25.79
N ALA A 232 -0.86 0.31 26.54
CA ALA A 232 -1.22 1.63 26.01
C ALA A 232 -0.03 2.43 25.48
N GLU A 233 1.20 1.99 25.78
CA GLU A 233 2.43 2.70 25.44
C GLU A 233 2.86 2.40 24.00
N LYS A 234 2.74 3.42 23.14
CA LYS A 234 3.21 3.44 21.76
C LYS A 234 4.57 4.13 21.69
N GLY A 235 5.49 3.65 20.86
CA GLY A 235 6.77 4.33 20.61
C GLY A 235 7.86 3.96 21.60
N ILE A 236 7.93 2.68 21.98
CA ILE A 236 8.92 2.13 22.92
C ILE A 236 10.35 2.39 22.41
N ALA A 237 10.54 2.52 21.10
CA ALA A 237 11.83 2.83 20.50
C ALA A 237 12.41 4.24 20.83
N VAL A 238 11.62 5.19 21.36
CA VAL A 238 12.09 6.58 21.57
C VAL A 238 11.62 7.13 22.93
N GLY A 239 12.48 7.02 23.94
CA GLY A 239 12.27 7.70 25.23
C GLY A 239 12.60 6.86 26.47
N LEU A 240 12.94 5.59 26.29
CA LEU A 240 13.24 4.67 27.39
C LEU A 240 14.72 4.76 27.82
N GLY A 241 14.97 4.57 29.11
CA GLY A 241 16.31 4.62 29.71
C GLY A 241 17.26 3.57 29.09
N LYS A 242 18.57 3.81 29.23
CA LYS A 242 19.65 3.03 28.59
C LYS A 242 19.60 1.50 28.82
N ASN A 243 18.94 1.05 29.88
CA ASN A 243 18.88 -0.36 30.27
C ASN A 243 17.67 -1.12 29.71
N ILE A 244 16.83 -0.47 28.89
CA ILE A 244 15.60 -1.07 28.37
C ILE A 244 15.89 -1.68 27.00
N GLY A 245 15.58 -2.96 26.86
CA GLY A 245 15.76 -3.70 25.61
C GLY A 245 14.45 -3.94 24.89
N ALA A 246 14.44 -3.80 23.57
CA ALA A 246 13.26 -4.01 22.74
C ALA A 246 13.60 -4.53 21.35
N ASP A 247 12.81 -5.49 20.87
CA ASP A 247 12.80 -5.93 19.46
C ASP A 247 11.44 -6.46 19.03
N PHE A 248 11.38 -6.85 17.75
CA PHE A 248 10.20 -7.37 17.10
C PHE A 248 10.55 -8.67 16.40
N LEU A 249 9.72 -9.69 16.55
CA LEU A 249 9.88 -11.00 15.94
C LEU A 249 8.62 -11.35 15.15
N GLY A 250 8.81 -11.79 13.91
CA GLY A 250 7.71 -12.31 13.08
C GLY A 250 7.74 -13.84 12.96
N ALA A 251 7.03 -14.35 11.96
CA ALA A 251 6.94 -15.77 11.66
C ALA A 251 8.32 -16.46 11.55
N GLY A 252 8.39 -17.69 12.05
CA GLY A 252 9.60 -18.52 12.01
C GLY A 252 10.55 -18.31 13.19
N ASN A 253 10.28 -17.39 14.10
CA ASN A 253 11.08 -17.26 15.32
C ASN A 253 10.45 -18.03 16.49
N SER A 254 11.30 -18.35 17.47
CA SER A 254 10.90 -19.04 18.69
C SER A 254 11.19 -18.20 19.94
N LEU A 255 10.40 -18.41 20.99
CA LEU A 255 10.54 -17.79 22.31
C LEU A 255 10.77 -18.86 23.37
N GLY A 256 11.57 -18.55 24.38
CA GLY A 256 11.80 -19.40 25.55
C GLY A 256 12.87 -20.47 25.38
N LEU A 257 13.62 -20.45 24.28
CA LEU A 257 14.74 -21.38 24.04
C LEU A 257 15.84 -21.23 25.11
N GLU A 258 15.99 -20.02 25.65
CA GLU A 258 16.99 -19.67 26.66
C GLU A 258 16.58 -20.00 28.11
N SER A 259 15.35 -20.49 28.30
CA SER A 259 14.71 -20.79 29.59
C SER A 259 13.97 -22.14 29.54
N THR A 260 14.68 -23.20 29.14
CA THR A 260 14.13 -24.56 28.97
C THR A 260 14.39 -25.49 30.15
N ALA A 261 15.17 -25.04 31.14
CA ALA A 261 15.37 -25.77 32.38
C ALA A 261 14.17 -25.60 33.33
N ALA A 262 13.84 -26.65 34.09
CA ALA A 262 12.78 -26.59 35.09
C ALA A 262 13.03 -25.47 36.12
N GLY A 263 12.01 -24.64 36.37
CA GLY A 263 12.10 -23.50 37.30
C GLY A 263 12.82 -22.28 36.76
N SER A 264 13.21 -22.26 35.48
CA SER A 264 13.73 -21.06 34.83
C SER A 264 12.66 -19.97 34.73
N LEU A 265 13.10 -18.71 34.65
CA LEU A 265 12.22 -17.54 34.53
C LEU A 265 12.28 -16.98 33.11
N TRP A 266 11.18 -16.36 32.68
CA TRP A 266 11.16 -15.53 31.47
C TRP A 266 12.08 -14.32 31.65
N LYS A 267 12.97 -14.09 30.68
CA LYS A 267 13.96 -12.99 30.72
C LYS A 267 13.47 -11.71 30.02
N TYR A 268 12.26 -11.75 29.47
CA TYR A 268 11.58 -10.63 28.81
C TYR A 268 10.06 -10.86 28.83
N THR A 269 9.33 -9.79 28.59
CA THR A 269 7.90 -9.82 28.31
C THR A 269 7.69 -9.87 26.80
N ALA A 270 6.87 -10.80 26.32
CA ALA A 270 6.49 -10.90 24.90
C ALA A 270 4.99 -10.61 24.72
N SER A 271 4.68 -9.66 23.84
CA SER A 271 3.30 -9.24 23.55
C SER A 271 2.96 -9.31 22.07
N VAL A 272 1.78 -9.81 21.75
CA VAL A 272 1.25 -9.92 20.40
C VAL A 272 0.85 -8.56 19.82
N MET A 273 1.27 -8.27 18.59
CA MET A 273 1.00 -7.00 17.87
C MET A 273 -0.05 -7.12 16.75
N ALA A 274 -0.35 -8.34 16.30
CA ALA A 274 -1.30 -8.65 15.23
C ALA A 274 -2.08 -9.93 15.59
N ARG A 275 -2.98 -10.43 14.74
CA ARG A 275 -3.50 -11.80 14.92
C ARG A 275 -2.34 -12.78 14.76
N THR A 276 -1.97 -13.47 15.83
CA THR A 276 -0.76 -14.30 15.87
C THR A 276 -1.14 -15.76 16.11
N GLU A 277 -0.61 -16.63 15.27
CA GLU A 277 -0.75 -18.09 15.38
C GLU A 277 0.57 -18.63 15.91
N VAL A 278 0.51 -19.50 16.91
CA VAL A 278 1.70 -20.07 17.55
C VAL A 278 1.53 -21.56 17.82
N LEU A 279 2.65 -22.27 17.85
CA LEU A 279 2.76 -23.60 18.42
C LEU A 279 3.40 -23.47 19.81
N GLU A 280 2.67 -23.87 20.85
CA GLU A 280 3.16 -23.90 22.22
C GLU A 280 3.57 -25.32 22.61
N VAL A 281 4.76 -25.47 23.19
CA VAL A 281 5.31 -26.75 23.66
C VAL A 281 5.56 -26.63 25.17
N PRO A 282 4.82 -27.35 26.03
CA PRO A 282 4.99 -27.25 27.48
C PRO A 282 6.39 -27.71 27.94
N ILE A 283 7.08 -26.90 28.74
CA ILE A 283 8.44 -27.20 29.25
C ILE A 283 8.41 -28.38 30.23
N GLU A 284 7.33 -28.55 30.99
CA GLU A 284 7.17 -29.69 31.91
C GLU A 284 7.30 -31.03 31.17
N LEU A 285 6.69 -31.14 29.99
CA LEU A 285 6.75 -32.35 29.16
C LEU A 285 8.14 -32.56 28.56
N LEU A 286 8.83 -31.47 28.17
CA LEU A 286 10.23 -31.53 27.72
C LEU A 286 11.21 -31.86 28.85
N SER A 287 10.91 -31.45 30.08
CA SER A 287 11.79 -31.72 31.25
C SER A 287 11.82 -33.20 31.61
N SER A 288 10.76 -33.95 31.26
CA SER A 288 10.71 -35.41 31.43
C SER A 288 11.60 -36.19 30.45
N ASP A 289 11.99 -35.56 29.33
CA ASP A 289 12.85 -36.14 28.29
C ASP A 289 13.92 -35.13 27.83
N PRO A 290 15.09 -35.09 28.49
CA PRO A 290 16.16 -34.16 28.15
C PRO A 290 16.68 -34.30 26.72
N ALA A 291 16.62 -35.51 26.14
CA ALA A 291 17.08 -35.75 24.77
C ALA A 291 16.14 -35.09 23.77
N LEU A 292 14.83 -35.22 23.97
CA LEU A 292 13.83 -34.52 23.16
C LEU A 292 13.94 -33.00 23.32
N ARG A 293 14.14 -32.50 24.55
CA ARG A 293 14.35 -31.08 24.81
C ARG A 293 15.50 -30.52 23.96
N ASP A 294 16.66 -31.18 24.01
CA ASP A 294 17.84 -30.72 23.30
C ASP A 294 17.65 -30.79 21.77
N GLN A 295 16.92 -31.80 21.27
CA GLN A 295 16.52 -31.89 19.86
C GLN A 295 15.56 -30.78 19.44
N VAL A 296 14.56 -30.43 20.26
CA VAL A 296 13.62 -29.33 19.99
C VAL A 296 14.34 -28.00 19.98
N ILE A 297 15.25 -27.76 20.94
CA ILE A 297 16.08 -26.55 20.98
C ILE A 297 16.94 -26.45 19.73
N PHE A 298 17.66 -27.52 19.38
CA PHE A 298 18.49 -27.57 18.18
C PHE A 298 17.66 -27.35 16.91
N ALA A 299 16.51 -28.01 16.80
CA ALA A 299 15.60 -27.82 15.68
C ALA A 299 15.16 -26.36 15.56
N PHE A 300 14.65 -25.76 16.65
CA PHE A 300 14.08 -24.41 16.61
C PHE A 300 15.12 -23.31 16.42
N SER A 301 16.31 -23.46 17.00
CA SER A 301 17.44 -22.54 16.81
C SER A 301 18.05 -22.61 15.42
N SER A 302 17.89 -23.70 14.67
CA SER A 302 18.45 -23.81 13.32
C SER A 302 17.84 -22.83 12.30
N PHE A 303 16.70 -22.23 12.61
CA PHE A 303 15.95 -21.39 11.70
C PHE A 303 15.39 -20.09 12.26
N SER A 304 15.40 -19.93 13.59
CA SER A 304 15.01 -18.70 14.25
C SER A 304 16.14 -17.66 14.09
N ASN A 305 15.82 -16.37 14.04
CA ASN A 305 16.85 -15.31 14.04
C ASN A 305 17.20 -14.86 15.47
N ALA A 306 16.34 -15.20 16.43
CA ALA A 306 16.37 -14.73 17.81
C ALA A 306 17.06 -15.71 18.79
N ASP A 307 17.82 -16.68 18.27
CA ASP A 307 18.38 -17.83 18.99
C ASP A 307 19.06 -17.45 20.31
N ASP A 308 18.36 -17.69 21.42
CA ASP A 308 18.76 -17.36 22.80
C ASP A 308 19.19 -15.89 23.05
N LYS A 309 18.91 -14.98 22.11
CA LYS A 309 19.27 -13.57 22.21
C LYS A 309 18.20 -12.79 22.95
N LEU A 310 18.62 -12.10 24.00
CA LEU A 310 17.79 -11.12 24.69
C LEU A 310 17.52 -9.90 23.78
N PRO A 311 16.39 -9.20 23.97
CA PRO A 311 16.11 -7.97 23.23
C PRO A 311 17.24 -6.94 23.45
N PRO A 312 17.86 -6.41 22.38
CA PRO A 312 18.99 -5.50 22.52
C PRO A 312 18.57 -4.20 23.21
N THR A 313 19.42 -3.67 24.09
CA THR A 313 19.22 -2.33 24.66
C THR A 313 19.40 -1.26 23.59
N ILE A 314 18.87 -0.05 23.83
CA ILE A 314 18.98 1.07 22.88
C ILE A 314 20.45 1.36 22.51
N ASP A 315 21.38 1.21 23.46
CA ASP A 315 22.82 1.42 23.23
C ASP A 315 23.47 0.28 22.40
N GLU A 316 22.87 -0.92 22.40
CA GLU A 316 23.31 -2.07 21.58
C GLU A 316 22.75 -2.00 20.15
N VAL A 317 21.70 -1.21 19.90
CA VAL A 317 21.11 -1.04 18.58
C VAL A 317 21.96 -0.09 17.72
N ALA A 318 22.55 -0.62 16.65
CA ALA A 318 23.43 0.13 15.74
C ALA A 318 22.77 1.38 15.12
N ASP A 319 21.48 1.34 14.86
CA ASP A 319 20.70 2.47 14.37
C ASP A 319 19.28 2.47 14.96
N PRO A 320 18.99 3.29 16.00
CA PRO A 320 17.68 3.35 16.63
C PRO A 320 16.53 3.68 15.67
N ARG A 321 16.83 4.31 14.52
CA ARG A 321 15.83 4.60 13.48
C ARG A 321 15.28 3.33 12.84
N VAL A 322 16.07 2.26 12.78
CA VAL A 322 15.62 0.95 12.28
C VAL A 322 14.57 0.36 13.20
N LEU A 323 14.80 0.42 14.52
CA LEU A 323 13.85 -0.08 15.51
C LEU A 323 12.54 0.71 15.47
N ALA A 324 12.64 2.05 15.40
CA ALA A 324 11.47 2.92 15.28
C ALA A 324 10.68 2.67 13.98
N ALA A 325 11.37 2.53 12.85
CA ALA A 325 10.73 2.19 11.57
C ALA A 325 10.05 0.82 11.63
N THR A 326 10.70 -0.19 12.21
CA THR A 326 10.13 -1.54 12.38
C THR A 326 8.84 -1.51 13.22
N GLU A 327 8.84 -0.76 14.33
CA GLU A 327 7.65 -0.59 15.17
C GLU A 327 6.49 0.07 14.39
N GLU A 328 6.78 1.13 13.65
CA GLU A 328 5.81 1.86 12.82
C GLU A 328 5.25 0.96 11.70
N GLU A 329 6.12 0.22 11.01
CA GLU A 329 5.77 -0.72 9.94
C GLU A 329 4.85 -1.85 10.42
N ILE A 330 5.16 -2.45 11.58
CA ILE A 330 4.35 -3.53 12.16
C ILE A 330 3.04 -3.00 12.75
N SER A 331 3.10 -1.92 13.53
CA SER A 331 1.91 -1.41 14.25
C SER A 331 0.84 -0.85 13.31
N THR A 332 1.25 -0.31 12.16
CA THR A 332 0.33 0.15 11.10
C THR A 332 -0.20 -1.01 10.24
N GLY A 333 0.36 -2.21 10.35
CA GLY A 333 -0.07 -3.41 9.60
C GLY A 333 0.28 -3.39 8.12
N ILE A 334 1.13 -2.46 7.67
CA ILE A 334 1.54 -2.38 6.25
C ILE A 334 2.35 -3.60 5.80
N VAL A 335 3.03 -4.26 6.73
CA VAL A 335 3.87 -5.44 6.48
C VAL A 335 3.05 -6.71 6.25
N ASP A 336 1.80 -6.73 6.70
CA ASP A 336 0.85 -7.85 6.53
C ASP A 336 0.05 -7.75 5.22
N SER A 337 0.32 -6.72 4.41
CA SER A 337 -0.42 -6.46 3.18
C SER A 337 0.01 -7.38 2.04
N VAL A 338 -0.99 -7.84 1.28
CA VAL A 338 -0.80 -8.71 0.10
C VAL A 338 -0.45 -7.88 -1.13
N ASN A 339 -0.98 -6.66 -1.20
CA ASN A 339 -0.80 -5.77 -2.32
C ASN A 339 -0.60 -4.32 -1.87
N LEU A 340 0.62 -4.05 -1.39
CA LEU A 340 1.00 -2.72 -0.92
C LEU A 340 1.29 -1.78 -2.08
N LEU A 341 0.62 -0.63 -2.10
CA LEU A 341 0.99 0.49 -2.96
C LEU A 341 1.83 1.46 -2.13
N VAL A 342 3.05 1.73 -2.58
CA VAL A 342 3.95 2.69 -1.94
C VAL A 342 4.13 3.91 -2.83
N MET A 343 4.06 5.08 -2.23
CA MET A 343 4.43 6.35 -2.82
C MET A 343 5.72 6.86 -2.16
N ASP A 344 6.80 6.91 -2.91
CA ASP A 344 8.03 7.59 -2.49
C ASP A 344 7.79 9.11 -2.52
N MET A 345 7.90 9.72 -1.34
CA MET A 345 7.60 11.14 -1.17
C MET A 345 8.75 12.04 -1.62
N ASP A 346 9.98 11.54 -1.69
CA ASP A 346 11.16 12.22 -2.20
C ASP A 346 11.21 12.30 -3.74
N LEU A 347 10.42 11.45 -4.42
CA LEU A 347 10.28 11.44 -5.88
C LEU A 347 8.94 12.02 -6.38
N CYS A 348 7.92 12.07 -5.52
CA CYS A 348 6.58 12.45 -5.95
C CYS A 348 6.41 13.97 -6.05
N VAL A 349 6.10 14.44 -7.27
CA VAL A 349 5.89 15.86 -7.62
C VAL A 349 4.47 16.37 -7.35
N ARG A 350 3.72 15.67 -6.48
CA ARG A 350 2.36 16.05 -6.02
C ARG A 350 1.36 16.43 -7.13
N CYS A 351 1.52 15.85 -8.33
CA CYS A 351 0.74 16.23 -9.51
C CYS A 351 -0.72 15.72 -9.52
N GLY A 352 -1.07 14.73 -8.68
CA GLY A 352 -2.41 14.15 -8.61
C GLY A 352 -2.80 13.24 -9.79
N ASN A 353 -1.89 12.97 -10.73
CA ASN A 353 -2.21 12.19 -11.93
C ASN A 353 -2.61 10.74 -11.62
N CYS A 354 -2.14 10.15 -10.52
CA CYS A 354 -2.52 8.81 -10.08
C CYS A 354 -4.01 8.71 -9.71
N SER A 355 -4.53 9.64 -8.90
CA SER A 355 -5.96 9.72 -8.54
C SER A 355 -6.81 10.07 -9.76
N LEU A 356 -6.36 11.02 -10.59
CA LEU A 356 -7.07 11.38 -11.82
C LEU A 356 -7.18 10.19 -12.78
N ALA A 357 -6.09 9.44 -12.96
CA ALA A 357 -6.08 8.25 -13.81
C ALA A 357 -7.01 7.16 -13.28
N CYS A 358 -7.05 6.96 -11.96
CA CYS A 358 -7.99 6.05 -11.32
C CYS A 358 -9.45 6.46 -11.60
N HIS A 359 -9.79 7.73 -11.38
CA HIS A 359 -11.11 8.27 -11.70
C HIS A 359 -11.48 8.13 -13.18
N LYS A 360 -10.54 8.41 -14.11
CA LYS A 360 -10.79 8.28 -15.56
C LYS A 360 -11.09 6.84 -15.99
N VAL A 361 -10.51 5.86 -15.30
CA VAL A 361 -10.72 4.44 -15.58
C VAL A 361 -12.02 3.93 -14.93
N HIS A 362 -12.29 4.29 -13.68
CA HIS A 362 -13.37 3.69 -12.88
C HIS A 362 -14.60 4.59 -12.67
N GLY A 363 -14.61 5.83 -13.18
CA GLY A 363 -15.67 6.82 -12.94
C GLY A 363 -15.59 7.50 -11.56
N GLN A 364 -14.95 6.86 -10.58
CA GLN A 364 -14.63 7.41 -9.26
C GLN A 364 -13.20 7.03 -8.87
N SER A 365 -12.49 7.92 -8.17
CA SER A 365 -11.13 7.60 -7.70
C SER A 365 -11.22 6.62 -6.54
N ARG A 366 -10.57 5.46 -6.68
CA ARG A 366 -10.39 4.45 -5.63
C ARG A 366 -9.03 4.58 -4.92
N LEU A 367 -8.39 5.74 -5.07
CA LEU A 367 -7.08 6.10 -4.51
C LEU A 367 -7.13 7.53 -3.99
N LEU A 368 -6.90 7.69 -2.69
CA LEU A 368 -6.72 8.99 -2.04
C LEU A 368 -5.26 9.14 -1.62
N ARG A 369 -4.67 10.33 -1.84
CA ARG A 369 -3.24 10.60 -1.59
C ARG A 369 -2.94 11.01 -0.14
N ARG A 370 -3.61 10.35 0.80
CA ARG A 370 -3.41 10.43 2.26
C ARG A 370 -3.38 9.01 2.79
N GLY A 371 -2.84 8.75 3.97
CA GLY A 371 -2.74 7.39 4.51
C GLY A 371 -1.57 7.25 5.47
N ILE A 372 -1.00 6.05 5.52
CA ILE A 372 0.06 5.70 6.46
C ILE A 372 1.39 6.27 5.96
N ASN A 373 2.06 7.03 6.81
CA ASN A 373 3.38 7.57 6.55
C ASN A 373 4.41 6.76 7.31
N ILE A 374 5.51 6.40 6.67
CA ILE A 374 6.64 5.70 7.29
C ILE A 374 7.89 6.48 6.99
N THR A 375 8.66 6.77 8.04
CA THR A 375 10.01 7.33 7.90
C THR A 375 11.02 6.26 8.29
N ARG A 376 11.88 5.91 7.33
CA ARG A 376 12.83 4.79 7.49
C ARG A 376 14.20 5.14 6.92
N PRO A 377 15.28 4.47 7.32
CA PRO A 377 16.56 4.60 6.64
C PRO A 377 16.48 4.03 5.21
N VAL A 378 17.20 4.63 4.25
CA VAL A 378 17.29 4.10 2.87
C VAL A 378 17.99 2.73 2.84
N GLY A 379 18.85 2.46 3.82
CA GLY A 379 19.48 1.17 4.07
C GLY A 379 20.01 1.12 5.50
N ILE A 380 20.12 -0.08 6.04
CA ILE A 380 20.57 -0.32 7.42
C ILE A 380 21.97 0.29 7.61
N GLY A 381 22.13 1.17 8.62
CA GLY A 381 23.37 1.92 8.88
C GLY A 381 23.62 3.12 7.95
N GLY A 382 22.73 3.40 7.00
CA GLY A 382 22.82 4.54 6.09
C GLY A 382 22.40 5.86 6.73
N LYS A 383 23.07 6.97 6.39
CA LYS A 383 22.71 8.30 6.94
C LYS A 383 21.41 8.87 6.36
N LYS A 384 21.02 8.48 5.14
CA LYS A 384 19.85 9.00 4.43
C LYS A 384 18.57 8.33 4.93
N THR A 385 17.54 9.14 5.15
CA THR A 385 16.17 8.69 5.40
C THR A 385 15.36 8.73 4.12
N GLN A 386 14.38 7.85 4.04
CA GLN A 386 13.34 7.81 3.03
C GLN A 386 12.00 8.07 3.71
N HIS A 387 11.13 8.79 3.02
CA HIS A 387 9.76 8.99 3.45
C HIS A 387 8.80 8.34 2.47
N VAL A 388 7.99 7.43 3.01
CA VAL A 388 7.06 6.60 2.25
C VAL A 388 5.64 6.93 2.70
N LEU A 389 4.75 7.14 1.73
CA LEU A 389 3.31 7.18 1.96
C LEU A 389 2.70 5.93 1.36
N SER A 390 2.01 5.13 2.18
CA SER A 390 1.02 4.18 1.70
C SER A 390 -0.33 4.91 1.58
N PRO A 391 -0.78 5.28 0.37
CA PRO A 391 -2.06 5.96 0.18
C PRO A 391 -3.23 5.09 0.63
N GLN A 392 -4.37 5.72 0.94
CA GLN A 392 -5.65 5.06 1.19
C GLN A 392 -6.11 4.38 -0.11
N VAL A 393 -5.74 3.12 -0.22
CA VAL A 393 -6.04 2.20 -1.31
C VAL A 393 -6.12 0.80 -0.72
N CYS A 394 -6.99 -0.06 -1.27
CA CYS A 394 -7.13 -1.41 -0.74
C CYS A 394 -5.81 -2.18 -0.86
N MET A 395 -5.39 -2.75 0.27
CA MET A 395 -4.19 -3.58 0.40
C MET A 395 -4.43 -5.06 0.09
N HIS A 396 -5.68 -5.45 -0.18
CA HIS A 396 -6.12 -6.83 -0.42
C HIS A 396 -5.66 -7.80 0.68
N CYS A 397 -5.72 -7.35 1.95
CA CYS A 397 -5.17 -7.98 3.14
C CYS A 397 -5.36 -9.50 3.20
N LYS A 398 -4.39 -10.20 3.80
CA LYS A 398 -4.45 -11.65 4.04
C LYS A 398 -5.62 -12.02 4.95
N ASP A 399 -5.84 -11.23 6.00
CA ASP A 399 -7.00 -11.32 6.89
C ASP A 399 -7.87 -10.03 6.80
N PRO A 400 -8.82 -9.95 5.86
CA PRO A 400 -9.59 -8.75 5.59
C PRO A 400 -10.80 -8.62 6.51
N GLU A 401 -10.77 -7.67 7.44
CA GLU A 401 -11.89 -7.40 8.36
C GLU A 401 -13.16 -7.01 7.60
N CYS A 402 -13.02 -6.22 6.54
CA CYS A 402 -14.14 -5.82 5.68
C CYS A 402 -14.91 -7.01 5.09
N LEU A 403 -14.22 -8.12 4.81
CA LEU A 403 -14.82 -9.34 4.29
C LEU A 403 -15.53 -10.12 5.42
N THR A 404 -14.93 -10.18 6.61
CA THR A 404 -15.49 -10.91 7.75
C THR A 404 -16.80 -10.30 8.25
N GLY A 405 -16.95 -8.98 8.17
CA GLY A 405 -18.16 -8.26 8.56
C GLY A 405 -19.25 -8.16 7.50
N CYS A 406 -18.99 -8.53 6.24
CA CYS A 406 -19.97 -8.33 5.16
C CYS A 406 -21.22 -9.22 5.36
N PRO A 407 -22.41 -8.65 5.61
CA PRO A 407 -23.58 -9.45 5.94
C PRO A 407 -24.11 -10.25 4.76
N THR A 408 -23.91 -9.79 3.51
CA THR A 408 -24.42 -10.42 2.28
C THR A 408 -23.45 -11.35 1.58
N GLY A 409 -22.17 -11.35 1.99
CA GLY A 409 -21.11 -12.01 1.24
C GLY A 409 -20.71 -11.28 -0.05
N ALA A 410 -21.10 -10.00 -0.21
CA ALA A 410 -20.70 -9.16 -1.34
C ALA A 410 -19.19 -8.98 -1.47
N ILE A 411 -18.47 -9.03 -0.35
CA ILE A 411 -17.01 -8.96 -0.36
C ILE A 411 -16.49 -10.38 -0.37
N PHE A 412 -15.68 -10.72 -1.37
CA PHE A 412 -15.16 -12.07 -1.57
C PHE A 412 -13.66 -12.05 -1.90
N ARG A 413 -13.01 -13.20 -1.75
CA ARG A 413 -11.64 -13.40 -2.24
C ARG A 413 -11.68 -14.18 -3.55
N GLY A 414 -11.12 -13.59 -4.60
CA GLY A 414 -11.05 -14.20 -5.93
C GLY A 414 -9.98 -15.30 -6.03
N PRO A 415 -9.93 -16.01 -7.17
CA PRO A 415 -8.98 -17.09 -7.41
C PRO A 415 -7.50 -16.68 -7.39
N GLY A 416 -7.22 -15.38 -7.57
CA GLY A 416 -5.86 -14.83 -7.49
C GLY A 416 -5.47 -14.31 -6.10
N GLY A 417 -6.26 -14.62 -5.07
CA GLY A 417 -6.08 -14.14 -3.71
C GLY A 417 -6.53 -12.70 -3.48
N ASP A 418 -7.02 -11.99 -4.50
CA ASP A 418 -7.47 -10.61 -4.38
C ASP A 418 -8.85 -10.50 -3.74
N VAL A 419 -8.99 -9.62 -2.75
CA VAL A 419 -10.29 -9.29 -2.18
C VAL A 419 -11.03 -8.37 -3.15
N ASP A 420 -12.28 -8.66 -3.53
CA ASP A 420 -13.15 -7.76 -4.31
C ASP A 420 -14.60 -7.64 -3.80
N ILE A 421 -15.34 -6.65 -4.29
CA ILE A 421 -16.73 -6.39 -3.93
C ILE A 421 -17.61 -6.60 -5.16
N GLU A 422 -18.57 -7.51 -5.06
CA GLU A 422 -19.62 -7.71 -6.06
C GLU A 422 -20.69 -6.63 -5.88
N PRO A 423 -20.80 -5.64 -6.80
CA PRO A 423 -21.75 -4.56 -6.65
C PRO A 423 -23.19 -5.08 -6.61
N ALA A 424 -23.52 -6.12 -7.37
CA ALA A 424 -24.90 -6.60 -7.53
C ALA A 424 -25.56 -7.03 -6.21
N ILE A 425 -24.78 -7.62 -5.29
CA ILE A 425 -25.27 -8.10 -3.98
C ILE A 425 -24.89 -7.18 -2.80
N CYS A 426 -24.25 -6.05 -3.09
CA CYS A 426 -23.92 -5.06 -2.08
C CYS A 426 -25.16 -4.25 -1.67
N ILE A 427 -25.51 -4.34 -0.37
CA ILE A 427 -26.68 -3.63 0.17
C ILE A 427 -26.42 -2.18 0.59
N GLY A 428 -25.15 -1.77 0.63
CA GLY A 428 -24.79 -0.41 1.03
C GLY A 428 -24.89 -0.18 2.54
N CYS A 429 -24.61 -1.19 3.38
CA CYS A 429 -24.74 -1.11 4.85
C CYS A 429 -23.60 -0.39 5.58
N PHE A 430 -22.56 0.08 4.88
CA PHE A 430 -21.40 0.80 5.43
C PHE A 430 -20.45 -0.02 6.35
N ASP A 431 -20.82 -1.22 6.81
CA ASP A 431 -19.98 -2.04 7.71
C ASP A 431 -18.54 -2.23 7.23
N CYS A 432 -18.36 -2.51 5.94
CA CYS A 432 -17.03 -2.69 5.37
C CYS A 432 -16.19 -1.40 5.38
N ALA A 433 -16.82 -0.23 5.21
CA ALA A 433 -16.15 1.05 5.23
C ALA A 433 -15.72 1.43 6.65
N THR A 434 -16.52 1.09 7.67
CA THR A 434 -16.18 1.35 9.07
C THR A 434 -15.14 0.38 9.62
N GLN A 435 -15.11 -0.86 9.14
CA GLN A 435 -14.18 -1.90 9.61
C GLN A 435 -12.81 -1.85 8.95
N CYS A 436 -12.65 -1.17 7.80
CA CYS A 436 -11.37 -1.12 7.12
C CYS A 436 -10.37 -0.25 7.93
N PRO A 437 -9.28 -0.81 8.48
CA PRO A 437 -8.34 -0.03 9.28
C PRO A 437 -7.53 0.99 8.47
N TYR A 438 -7.67 0.97 7.14
CA TYR A 438 -6.96 1.81 6.19
C TYR A 438 -7.86 2.82 5.46
N ASP A 439 -9.14 2.92 5.83
CA ASP A 439 -10.14 3.77 5.14
C ASP A 439 -10.16 3.59 3.61
N ALA A 440 -9.89 2.38 3.14
CA ALA A 440 -9.68 2.09 1.72
C ALA A 440 -10.98 1.84 0.93
N ILE A 441 -12.12 1.81 1.63
CA ILE A 441 -13.44 1.56 1.06
C ILE A 441 -14.25 2.87 1.11
N THR A 442 -14.79 3.26 -0.03
CA THR A 442 -15.61 4.47 -0.16
C THR A 442 -17.02 4.10 -0.60
N MET A 443 -18.02 4.73 -0.01
CA MET A 443 -19.41 4.55 -0.40
C MET A 443 -19.76 5.56 -1.48
N VAL A 444 -20.29 5.08 -2.60
CA VAL A 444 -20.72 5.93 -3.72
C VAL A 444 -22.15 5.58 -4.12
N PRO A 445 -22.91 6.54 -4.67
CA PRO A 445 -24.20 6.24 -5.29
C PRO A 445 -24.00 5.22 -6.41
N ARG A 446 -24.86 4.20 -6.47
CA ARG A 446 -24.78 3.15 -7.51
C ARG A 446 -25.00 3.73 -8.90
N GLN A 447 -25.92 4.68 -9.02
CA GLN A 447 -26.11 5.46 -10.24
C GLN A 447 -25.44 6.82 -10.06
N PRO A 448 -24.51 7.20 -10.96
CA PRO A 448 -23.92 8.53 -10.90
C PRO A 448 -24.99 9.59 -11.18
N ALA A 449 -24.94 10.71 -10.43
CA ALA A 449 -25.74 11.88 -10.73
C ALA A 449 -25.55 12.29 -12.20
N ILE A 450 -26.65 12.52 -12.92
CA ILE A 450 -26.62 12.96 -14.32
C ILE A 450 -26.08 14.41 -14.35
N VAL A 451 -24.77 14.56 -14.53
CA VAL A 451 -24.18 15.88 -14.74
C VAL A 451 -24.34 16.27 -16.21
N ALA A 452 -25.26 17.19 -16.50
CA ALA A 452 -25.44 17.73 -17.84
C ALA A 452 -24.10 18.26 -18.39
N LYS A 453 -23.73 17.84 -19.61
CA LYS A 453 -22.51 18.34 -20.27
C LYS A 453 -22.66 19.85 -20.49
N PRO A 454 -21.68 20.68 -20.07
CA PRO A 454 -21.77 22.12 -20.30
C PRO A 454 -21.69 22.43 -21.79
N ASP A 455 -22.56 23.33 -22.24
CA ASP A 455 -22.64 23.75 -23.63
C ASP A 455 -21.38 24.52 -24.09
N LEU A 456 -21.17 24.63 -25.41
CA LEU A 456 -19.94 25.18 -26.02
C LEU A 456 -19.60 26.58 -25.50
N PHE A 457 -20.62 27.45 -25.35
CA PHE A 457 -20.45 28.82 -24.85
C PHE A 457 -19.97 28.86 -23.39
N ARG A 458 -20.47 27.94 -22.56
CA ARG A 458 -20.09 27.83 -21.14
C ARG A 458 -18.69 27.24 -20.98
N ARG A 459 -18.24 26.39 -21.91
CA ARG A 459 -16.85 25.91 -22.00
C ARG A 459 -15.87 27.03 -22.32
N ILE A 460 -16.19 27.89 -23.29
CA ILE A 460 -15.32 29.02 -23.68
C ILE A 460 -15.24 30.06 -22.55
N LYS A 461 -16.38 30.40 -21.91
CA LYS A 461 -16.39 31.32 -20.75
C LYS A 461 -15.59 30.76 -19.56
N GLY A 462 -15.64 29.45 -19.34
CA GLY A 462 -14.85 28.77 -18.30
C GLY A 462 -13.35 28.76 -18.56
N LEU A 463 -12.91 28.82 -19.82
CA LEU A 463 -11.48 28.90 -20.20
C LEU A 463 -10.83 30.24 -19.79
N PHE A 464 -11.61 31.31 -19.66
CA PHE A 464 -11.15 32.64 -19.26
C PHE A 464 -11.59 33.05 -17.84
N SER A 465 -12.29 32.17 -17.12
CA SER A 465 -12.75 32.42 -15.76
C SER A 465 -11.67 32.04 -14.74
N LEU A 466 -11.20 33.02 -13.97
CA LEU A 466 -10.31 32.81 -12.81
C LEU A 466 -11.07 32.38 -11.53
N ALA A 467 -12.41 32.38 -11.57
CA ALA A 467 -13.23 31.96 -10.43
C ALA A 467 -13.16 30.44 -10.23
N ALA A 468 -12.99 30.01 -8.96
CA ALA A 468 -13.08 28.61 -8.59
C ALA A 468 -14.47 28.07 -8.94
N ARG A 469 -14.53 26.89 -9.56
CA ARG A 469 -15.78 26.25 -9.94
C ARG A 469 -16.48 25.76 -8.67
N GLU A 470 -17.66 26.29 -8.39
CA GLU A 470 -18.48 25.81 -7.28
C GLU A 470 -18.84 24.32 -7.50
N PRO A 471 -18.74 23.48 -6.45
CA PRO A 471 -19.20 22.11 -6.53
C PRO A 471 -20.72 22.08 -6.80
N PRO A 472 -21.22 21.09 -7.56
CA PRO A 472 -22.66 20.95 -7.76
C PRO A 472 -23.37 20.78 -6.41
N PRO A 473 -24.61 21.29 -6.25
CA PRO A 473 -25.38 21.09 -5.04
C PRO A 473 -25.58 19.59 -4.80
N SER A 474 -25.33 19.17 -3.55
CA SER A 474 -25.49 17.80 -3.09
C SER A 474 -26.93 17.57 -2.66
N GLU A 475 -27.85 17.40 -3.60
CA GLU A 475 -29.25 17.13 -3.27
C GLU A 475 -29.77 15.89 -4.00
N GLN A 476 -30.25 14.92 -3.20
CA GLN A 476 -31.26 13.89 -3.51
C GLN A 476 -30.88 12.53 -4.15
N GLN A 477 -29.74 11.91 -3.83
CA GLN A 477 -29.51 10.49 -4.19
C GLN A 477 -28.92 9.67 -3.02
N ALA A 478 -29.49 9.79 -1.83
CA ALA A 478 -28.92 9.23 -0.61
C ALA A 478 -29.23 7.74 -0.36
N ASP A 479 -30.16 7.11 -1.08
CA ASP A 479 -30.72 5.84 -0.57
C ASP A 479 -30.07 4.56 -1.15
N ASP A 480 -29.50 4.57 -2.37
CA ASP A 480 -28.81 3.40 -2.94
C ASP A 480 -27.30 3.60 -3.10
N MET A 481 -26.60 3.31 -2.01
CA MET A 481 -25.14 3.35 -1.94
C MET A 481 -24.54 1.97 -2.25
N VAL A 482 -23.34 1.99 -2.84
CA VAL A 482 -22.51 0.81 -3.09
C VAL A 482 -21.09 1.06 -2.59
N ALA A 483 -20.51 0.05 -1.96
CA ALA A 483 -19.12 0.09 -1.54
C ALA A 483 -18.20 -0.09 -2.76
N ILE A 484 -17.24 0.81 -2.92
CA ILE A 484 -16.17 0.69 -3.91
C ILE A 484 -14.81 0.72 -3.24
N LYS A 485 -13.85 0.05 -3.87
CA LYS A 485 -12.45 0.02 -3.45
C LYS A 485 -11.56 -0.27 -4.64
N CYS A 486 -10.24 -0.21 -4.46
CA CYS A 486 -9.31 -0.70 -5.48
C CYS A 486 -9.57 -2.18 -5.78
N ASN A 487 -9.74 -2.51 -7.06
CA ASN A 487 -9.89 -3.88 -7.59
C ASN A 487 -8.72 -4.26 -8.51
N LEU A 488 -7.54 -3.66 -8.30
CA LEU A 488 -6.34 -3.93 -9.11
C LEU A 488 -6.52 -3.64 -10.62
N CYS A 489 -7.42 -2.72 -10.98
CA CYS A 489 -7.82 -2.47 -12.37
C CYS A 489 -8.29 -3.75 -13.10
N ALA A 490 -8.87 -4.71 -12.36
CA ALA A 490 -9.61 -5.82 -12.92
C ALA A 490 -10.80 -5.31 -13.76
N ASP A 491 -11.13 -6.07 -14.81
CA ASP A 491 -12.22 -5.78 -15.74
C ASP A 491 -12.10 -4.43 -16.47
N THR A 492 -10.86 -3.99 -16.68
CA THR A 492 -10.57 -2.79 -17.46
C THR A 492 -9.81 -3.13 -18.73
N THR A 493 -9.85 -2.23 -19.70
CA THR A 493 -9.03 -2.31 -20.93
C THR A 493 -7.53 -2.30 -20.66
N LEU A 494 -7.09 -2.01 -19.42
CA LEU A 494 -5.70 -2.14 -19.00
C LEU A 494 -5.31 -3.59 -18.71
N ASN A 495 -6.23 -4.52 -18.44
CA ASN A 495 -5.93 -5.92 -18.14
C ASN A 495 -6.88 -6.84 -18.90
N PRO A 496 -6.72 -6.98 -20.24
CA PRO A 496 -7.54 -7.89 -21.02
C PRO A 496 -7.30 -9.35 -20.63
N PRO A 497 -8.28 -10.26 -20.89
CA PRO A 497 -8.11 -11.69 -20.68
C PRO A 497 -6.84 -12.21 -21.37
N GLY A 498 -6.04 -13.02 -20.68
CA GLY A 498 -4.76 -13.55 -21.19
C GLY A 498 -3.56 -12.61 -21.07
N ALA A 499 -3.69 -11.43 -20.45
CA ALA A 499 -2.55 -10.55 -20.22
C ALA A 499 -1.51 -11.17 -19.26
N THR A 500 -0.30 -11.44 -19.76
CA THR A 500 0.82 -12.00 -18.98
C THR A 500 1.36 -11.07 -17.89
N ARG A 501 1.19 -9.75 -18.07
CA ARG A 501 1.56 -8.71 -17.11
C ARG A 501 0.32 -7.93 -16.70
N LYS A 502 0.10 -7.78 -15.39
CA LYS A 502 -0.88 -6.84 -14.82
C LYS A 502 -0.37 -5.40 -14.93
N ALA A 503 -1.25 -4.48 -15.33
CA ALA A 503 -0.99 -3.05 -15.45
C ALA A 503 -1.99 -2.27 -14.60
N TYR A 504 -1.50 -1.28 -13.85
CA TYR A 504 -2.31 -0.52 -12.90
C TYR A 504 -2.34 0.95 -13.32
N SER A 505 -3.54 1.51 -13.44
CA SER A 505 -3.73 2.88 -13.95
C SER A 505 -2.93 3.93 -13.16
N CYS A 506 -2.89 3.79 -11.83
CA CYS A 506 -2.20 4.72 -10.94
C CYS A 506 -0.67 4.71 -11.12
N GLU A 507 -0.07 3.53 -11.31
CA GLU A 507 1.38 3.36 -11.51
C GLU A 507 1.79 3.75 -12.93
N GLU A 508 1.06 3.27 -13.94
CA GLU A 508 1.35 3.56 -15.34
C GLU A 508 1.22 5.06 -15.63
N ASN A 509 0.45 5.82 -14.86
CA ASN A 509 0.29 7.26 -15.02
C ASN A 509 1.11 8.10 -14.01
N CYS A 510 2.03 7.49 -13.26
CA CYS A 510 2.98 8.24 -12.44
C CYS A 510 4.16 8.73 -13.30
N PRO A 511 4.34 10.06 -13.49
CA PRO A 511 5.38 10.59 -14.37
C PRO A 511 6.79 10.45 -13.80
N THR A 512 6.94 10.39 -12.48
CA THR A 512 8.27 10.24 -11.83
C THR A 512 8.55 8.81 -11.40
N GLY A 513 7.58 7.90 -11.55
CA GLY A 513 7.71 6.53 -11.04
C GLY A 513 7.70 6.44 -9.52
N ALA A 514 7.27 7.50 -8.82
CA ALA A 514 7.20 7.54 -7.36
C ALA A 514 6.17 6.57 -6.76
N LEU A 515 5.20 6.09 -7.55
CA LEU A 515 4.13 5.21 -7.09
C LEU A 515 4.32 3.81 -7.67
N VAL A 516 4.38 2.79 -6.83
CA VAL A 516 4.65 1.41 -7.25
C VAL A 516 4.05 0.40 -6.26
N ARG A 517 3.62 -0.76 -6.77
CA ARG A 517 3.25 -1.90 -5.92
C ARG A 517 4.46 -2.76 -5.55
N VAL A 518 4.59 -3.09 -4.26
CA VAL A 518 5.75 -3.76 -3.70
C VAL A 518 5.35 -4.97 -2.85
N ASN A 519 6.28 -5.90 -2.69
CA ASN A 519 6.19 -6.90 -1.63
C ASN A 519 6.68 -6.25 -0.31
N PRO A 520 5.85 -6.15 0.75
CA PRO A 520 6.27 -5.49 1.98
C PRO A 520 7.50 -6.11 2.63
N VAL A 521 7.61 -7.44 2.63
CA VAL A 521 8.73 -8.16 3.26
C VAL A 521 10.06 -7.84 2.58
N GLU A 522 10.05 -7.70 1.25
CA GLU A 522 11.26 -7.37 0.48
C GLU A 522 11.55 -5.85 0.48
N TYR A 523 10.49 -5.05 0.55
CA TYR A 523 10.58 -3.59 0.53
C TYR A 523 11.08 -3.04 1.87
N PHE A 524 10.49 -3.47 2.98
CA PHE A 524 10.87 -3.11 4.35
C PHE A 524 11.89 -4.10 4.89
N SER A 525 13.16 -3.89 4.54
CA SER A 525 14.28 -4.75 4.93
C SER A 525 14.49 -4.88 6.44
N GLU A 526 14.09 -3.85 7.17
CA GLU A 526 14.14 -3.70 8.62
C GLU A 526 13.29 -4.81 9.24
N THR A 527 12.01 -4.84 8.86
CA THR A 527 11.07 -5.90 9.25
C THR A 527 11.40 -7.26 8.59
N GLY A 528 11.86 -7.30 7.33
CA GLY A 528 12.23 -8.55 6.67
C GLY A 528 13.38 -9.30 7.36
N SER A 529 14.28 -8.58 8.04
CA SER A 529 15.39 -9.16 8.82
C SER A 529 14.94 -9.83 10.12
N THR A 530 13.72 -9.55 10.60
CA THR A 530 13.19 -10.12 11.84
C THR A 530 12.32 -11.36 11.62
N LEU A 531 12.21 -11.84 10.38
CA LEU A 531 11.52 -13.09 10.02
C LEU A 531 12.48 -14.29 9.98
N GLY A 532 12.13 -15.37 10.67
CA GLY A 532 12.85 -16.65 10.65
C GLY A 532 12.77 -17.33 9.27
N LEU A 533 13.61 -18.36 9.07
CA LEU A 533 13.89 -18.92 7.74
C LEU A 533 12.77 -19.81 7.18
N ILE A 534 12.02 -20.53 8.03
CA ILE A 534 11.07 -21.58 7.60
C ILE A 534 9.75 -21.01 7.07
N LEU A 535 9.34 -19.87 7.60
CA LEU A 535 7.96 -19.37 7.47
C LEU A 535 7.86 -18.06 6.71
N ARG A 536 8.88 -17.73 5.92
CA ARG A 536 8.77 -16.65 4.94
C ARG A 536 7.70 -17.02 3.93
N ASP A 537 6.49 -16.53 4.16
CA ASP A 537 5.39 -16.64 3.22
C ASP A 537 5.84 -16.03 1.90
N GLN A 538 6.12 -16.88 0.90
CA GLN A 538 6.44 -16.43 -0.46
C GLN A 538 5.17 -16.10 -1.24
N THR A 539 3.99 -16.46 -0.72
CA THR A 539 2.74 -16.07 -1.33
C THR A 539 2.43 -14.64 -0.93
N HIS A 540 2.15 -13.82 -1.93
CA HIS A 540 1.67 -12.43 -1.83
C HIS A 540 2.72 -11.33 -1.78
N GLY A 541 3.31 -11.11 -2.95
CA GLY A 541 3.56 -9.78 -3.46
C GLY A 541 3.55 -9.83 -4.98
N ILE A 542 2.41 -9.55 -5.63
CA ILE A 542 2.41 -9.17 -7.05
C ILE A 542 2.95 -7.73 -7.09
N GLY A 543 4.25 -7.60 -6.90
CA GLY A 543 4.94 -6.33 -6.80
C GLY A 543 6.28 -6.45 -7.49
N ARG A 544 6.59 -5.50 -8.36
CA ARG A 544 7.95 -5.39 -8.88
C ARG A 544 8.68 -4.49 -7.90
N ASN A 545 9.79 -4.94 -7.32
CA ASN A 545 10.64 -4.11 -6.46
C ASN A 545 11.49 -3.13 -7.28
N ILE A 546 10.82 -2.28 -8.07
CA ILE A 546 11.45 -1.33 -9.00
C ILE A 546 12.07 -0.13 -8.24
N HIS A 547 11.90 -0.05 -6.92
CA HIS A 547 12.26 1.14 -6.15
C HIS A 547 13.74 1.18 -5.71
N LYS A 548 14.32 0.08 -5.21
CA LYS A 548 15.77 0.04 -4.89
C LYS A 548 16.62 0.23 -6.16
N SER A 549 16.13 -0.28 -7.28
CA SER A 549 16.67 -0.02 -8.61
C SER A 549 15.61 -0.24 -9.67
N ASP A 550 15.35 0.78 -10.50
CA ASP A 550 14.64 0.58 -11.76
C ASP A 550 15.69 0.32 -12.86
N PRO A 551 15.97 -0.94 -13.23
CA PRO A 551 16.99 -1.23 -14.23
C PRO A 551 16.66 -0.57 -15.57
N THR A 552 15.36 -0.52 -15.92
CA THR A 552 14.93 0.09 -17.17
C THR A 552 15.07 1.60 -17.15
N ALA A 553 14.74 2.28 -16.05
CA ALA A 553 15.01 3.72 -15.94
C ALA A 553 16.51 4.02 -15.91
N LYS A 554 17.31 3.18 -15.25
CA LYS A 554 18.78 3.29 -15.25
C LYS A 554 19.34 3.15 -16.67
N LEU A 555 18.84 2.21 -17.47
CA LEU A 555 19.18 2.08 -18.89
C LEU A 555 18.80 3.34 -19.68
N TRP A 556 17.62 3.91 -19.45
CA TRP A 556 17.24 5.19 -20.05
C TRP A 556 18.16 6.34 -19.67
N HIS A 557 18.57 6.43 -18.40
CA HIS A 557 19.49 7.47 -17.94
C HIS A 557 20.88 7.31 -18.56
N VAL A 558 21.47 6.12 -18.47
CA VAL A 558 22.81 5.84 -19.03
C VAL A 558 22.79 5.99 -20.55
N GLY A 559 21.84 5.33 -21.21
CA GLY A 559 21.67 5.39 -22.67
C GLY A 559 21.37 6.80 -23.16
N GLY A 560 20.54 7.57 -22.44
CA GLY A 560 20.22 8.95 -22.76
C GLY A 560 21.44 9.87 -22.66
N ILE A 561 22.25 9.75 -21.61
CA ILE A 561 23.50 10.53 -21.45
C ILE A 561 24.50 10.18 -22.56
N VAL A 562 24.72 8.89 -22.81
CA VAL A 562 25.62 8.43 -23.88
C VAL A 562 25.13 8.91 -25.25
N ALA A 563 23.82 8.82 -25.52
CA ALA A 563 23.23 9.30 -26.76
C ALA A 563 23.42 10.81 -26.95
N ILE A 564 23.24 11.63 -25.90
CA ILE A 564 23.51 13.08 -25.96
C ILE A 564 24.97 13.33 -26.35
N LEU A 565 25.93 12.67 -25.70
CA LEU A 565 27.36 12.85 -25.99
C LEU A 565 27.71 12.42 -27.41
N LEU A 566 27.27 11.22 -27.84
CA LEU A 566 27.54 10.70 -29.17
C LEU A 566 26.92 11.56 -30.27
N TRP A 567 25.66 11.98 -30.12
CA TRP A 567 25.01 12.86 -31.09
C TRP A 567 25.67 14.23 -31.17
N THR A 568 26.09 14.79 -30.03
CA THR A 568 26.81 16.07 -30.02
C THR A 568 28.13 15.95 -30.79
N ILE A 569 28.92 14.90 -30.51
CA ILE A 569 30.18 14.65 -31.21
C ILE A 569 29.95 14.44 -32.71
N LEU A 570 28.95 13.62 -33.08
CA LEU A 570 28.62 13.32 -34.47
C LEU A 570 28.20 14.57 -35.25
N VAL A 571 27.36 15.42 -34.66
CA VAL A 571 26.89 16.66 -35.30
C VAL A 571 28.05 17.65 -35.44
N VAL A 572 28.85 17.86 -34.39
CA VAL A 572 30.01 18.76 -34.45
C VAL A 572 31.02 18.27 -35.49
N SER A 573 31.38 16.99 -35.47
CA SER A 573 32.32 16.39 -36.44
C SER A 573 31.79 16.48 -37.88
N GLY A 574 30.48 16.30 -38.06
CA GLY A 574 29.83 16.46 -39.36
C GLY A 574 29.89 17.91 -39.86
N LEU A 575 29.64 18.88 -38.99
CA LEU A 575 29.72 20.30 -39.31
C LEU A 575 31.15 20.74 -39.63
N GLU A 576 32.15 20.23 -38.91
CA GLU A 576 33.57 20.49 -39.19
C GLU A 576 34.01 19.88 -40.52
N ARG A 577 33.63 18.62 -40.79
CA ARG A 577 34.07 17.89 -41.98
C ARG A 577 33.41 18.38 -43.26
N TYR A 578 32.10 18.60 -43.24
CA TYR A 578 31.34 18.92 -44.44
C TYR A 578 31.04 20.42 -44.58
N GLY A 579 31.10 21.20 -43.50
CA GLY A 579 30.67 22.61 -43.50
C GLY A 579 29.15 22.75 -43.43
N VAL A 580 28.67 23.88 -42.88
CA VAL A 580 27.24 24.11 -42.60
C VAL A 580 26.37 24.13 -43.88
N ASP A 581 26.80 24.92 -44.88
CA ASP A 581 26.04 25.19 -46.10
C ASP A 581 26.59 24.50 -47.36
N LYS A 582 27.65 23.69 -47.23
CA LYS A 582 28.23 22.98 -48.38
C LYS A 582 27.47 21.66 -48.62
N SER A 583 27.38 21.28 -49.90
CA SER A 583 26.83 19.99 -50.33
C SER A 583 27.64 18.83 -49.77
N ILE A 584 26.98 17.87 -49.12
CA ILE A 584 27.63 16.66 -48.64
C ILE A 584 27.89 15.76 -49.85
N SER A 585 29.16 15.51 -50.15
CA SER A 585 29.59 14.55 -51.19
C SER A 585 28.94 14.77 -52.57
N GLY A 586 28.73 16.03 -52.96
CA GLY A 586 28.14 16.38 -54.27
C GLY A 586 26.62 16.17 -54.38
N THR A 587 25.93 15.87 -53.28
CA THR A 587 24.46 15.77 -53.24
C THR A 587 23.79 17.13 -53.00
N TRP A 588 22.47 17.23 -53.23
CA TRP A 588 21.70 18.43 -52.89
C TRP A 588 21.58 18.68 -51.37
N LEU A 589 21.94 17.69 -50.54
CA LEU A 589 21.77 17.71 -49.10
C LEU A 589 22.95 18.44 -48.43
N THR A 590 22.64 19.46 -47.64
CA THR A 590 23.61 20.17 -46.79
C THR A 590 23.51 19.69 -45.34
N MET A 591 24.56 19.91 -44.54
CA MET A 591 24.51 19.64 -43.09
C MET A 591 23.39 20.44 -42.42
N ARG A 592 23.08 21.64 -42.91
CA ARG A 592 21.95 22.43 -42.44
C ARG A 592 20.61 21.72 -42.67
N TRP A 593 20.36 21.19 -43.87
CA TRP A 593 19.12 20.44 -44.14
C TRP A 593 19.03 19.15 -43.30
N LEU A 594 20.13 18.40 -43.20
CA LEU A 594 20.17 17.15 -42.43
C LEU A 594 19.88 17.40 -40.94
N THR A 595 20.54 18.37 -40.32
CA THR A 595 20.32 18.73 -38.91
C THR A 595 18.91 19.28 -38.69
N GLY A 596 18.34 20.02 -39.64
CA GLY A 596 16.96 20.51 -39.59
C GLY A 596 15.93 19.36 -39.61
N MET A 597 16.11 18.37 -40.50
CA MET A 597 15.24 17.19 -40.57
C MET A 597 15.34 16.33 -39.31
N VAL A 598 16.55 16.05 -38.83
CA VAL A 598 16.77 15.29 -37.59
C VAL A 598 16.17 16.03 -36.40
N GLY A 599 16.36 17.35 -36.32
CA GLY A 599 15.76 18.20 -35.30
C GLY A 599 14.23 18.17 -35.33
N LEU A 600 13.62 18.24 -36.51
CA LEU A 600 12.16 18.13 -36.68
C LEU A 600 11.61 16.78 -36.20
N VAL A 601 12.28 15.68 -36.56
CA VAL A 601 11.95 14.34 -36.06
C VAL A 601 12.07 14.28 -34.54
N GLY A 602 13.14 14.88 -33.98
CA GLY A 602 13.33 15.01 -32.54
C GLY A 602 12.20 15.76 -31.85
N VAL A 603 11.78 16.92 -32.39
CA VAL A 603 10.64 17.69 -31.86
C VAL A 603 9.35 16.89 -31.95
N ALA A 604 9.08 16.23 -33.07
CA ALA A 604 7.90 15.37 -33.23
C ALA A 604 7.88 14.24 -32.18
N ALA A 605 9.03 13.60 -31.92
CA ALA A 605 9.16 12.58 -30.89
C ALA A 605 8.92 13.14 -29.48
N VAL A 606 9.44 14.33 -29.15
CA VAL A 606 9.21 15.00 -27.87
C VAL A 606 7.72 15.31 -27.64
N MET A 607 6.97 15.64 -28.71
CA MET A 607 5.52 15.89 -28.65
C MET A 607 4.65 14.65 -28.40
N THR A 608 5.22 13.44 -28.44
CA THR A 608 4.49 12.23 -28.10
C THR A 608 4.17 12.13 -26.59
N TYR A 609 4.98 12.75 -25.72
CA TYR A 609 4.75 12.71 -24.26
C TYR A 609 3.44 13.41 -23.84
N PRO A 610 3.15 14.67 -24.25
CA PRO A 610 1.87 15.31 -23.97
C PRO A 610 0.67 14.51 -24.48
N LEU A 611 0.78 13.88 -25.65
CA LEU A 611 -0.25 13.01 -26.21
C LEU A 611 -0.47 11.78 -25.32
N ARG A 612 0.61 11.06 -24.98
CA ARG A 612 0.53 9.89 -24.10
C ARG A 612 0.00 10.24 -22.71
N LYS A 613 0.27 11.44 -22.20
CA LYS A 613 -0.25 11.91 -20.90
C LYS A 613 -1.78 11.99 -20.86
N GLN A 614 -2.46 12.13 -22.00
CA GLN A 614 -3.93 12.13 -22.08
C GLN A 614 -4.54 10.73 -22.21
N ILE A 615 -3.72 9.69 -22.40
CA ILE A 615 -4.18 8.30 -22.60
C ILE A 615 -4.20 7.58 -21.25
N TYR A 616 -5.39 7.46 -20.66
CA TYR A 616 -5.58 6.82 -19.35
C TYR A 616 -6.06 5.35 -19.41
N ARG A 617 -6.80 4.98 -20.46
CA ARG A 617 -7.51 3.68 -20.53
C ARG A 617 -6.78 2.62 -21.35
N ARG A 618 -5.70 2.96 -22.06
CA ARG A 618 -4.98 2.03 -22.95
C ARG A 618 -3.56 1.78 -22.46
N ARG A 619 -3.03 0.59 -22.76
CA ARG A 619 -1.61 0.26 -22.53
C ARG A 619 -0.73 1.00 -23.53
N ALA A 620 -0.16 2.13 -23.10
CA ALA A 620 0.77 2.93 -23.89
C ALA A 620 2.15 3.03 -23.21
N GLY A 621 2.51 2.08 -22.34
CA GLY A 621 3.75 2.10 -21.55
C GLY A 621 3.75 3.14 -20.43
N ALA A 622 4.54 2.93 -19.38
CA ALA A 622 4.52 3.77 -18.17
C ALA A 622 4.98 5.21 -18.45
N LEU A 623 4.24 6.19 -17.93
CA LEU A 623 4.42 7.63 -18.20
C LEU A 623 5.83 8.10 -17.85
N ARG A 624 6.47 7.49 -16.85
CA ARG A 624 7.85 7.80 -16.46
C ARG A 624 8.86 7.64 -17.59
N TYR A 625 8.75 6.61 -18.42
CA TYR A 625 9.70 6.40 -19.52
C TYR A 625 9.46 7.40 -20.65
N TRP A 626 8.19 7.79 -20.87
CA TRP A 626 7.87 8.86 -21.81
C TRP A 626 8.40 10.21 -21.34
N LEU A 627 8.37 10.48 -20.04
CA LEU A 627 8.99 11.69 -19.49
C LEU A 627 10.52 11.65 -19.67
N LEU A 628 11.17 10.52 -19.39
CA LEU A 628 12.61 10.36 -19.63
C LEU A 628 12.95 10.56 -21.12
N ALA A 629 12.20 9.93 -22.03
CA ALA A 629 12.36 10.10 -23.46
C ALA A 629 12.16 11.58 -23.88
N HIS A 630 11.13 12.26 -23.36
CA HIS A 630 10.89 13.68 -23.62
C HIS A 630 12.07 14.55 -23.20
N VAL A 631 12.66 14.31 -22.02
CA VAL A 631 13.82 15.06 -21.53
C VAL A 631 15.07 14.78 -22.36
N TYR A 632 15.43 13.51 -22.58
CA TYR A 632 16.66 13.15 -23.28
C TYR A 632 16.60 13.45 -24.79
N ILE A 633 15.51 13.09 -25.47
CA ILE A 633 15.33 13.45 -26.89
C ILE A 633 15.20 14.96 -27.04
N GLY A 634 14.54 15.64 -26.11
CA GLY A 634 14.47 17.10 -26.07
C GLY A 634 15.84 17.76 -25.96
N ALA A 635 16.74 17.23 -25.13
CA ALA A 635 18.12 17.72 -25.03
C ALA A 635 18.90 17.50 -26.33
N ILE A 636 18.78 16.31 -26.96
CA ILE A 636 19.43 16.01 -28.25
C ILE A 636 18.90 16.94 -29.34
N ALA A 637 17.59 17.04 -29.50
CA ALA A 637 16.95 17.93 -30.47
C ALA A 637 17.32 19.39 -30.22
N GLY A 638 17.38 19.80 -28.95
CA GLY A 638 17.92 21.07 -28.46
C GLY A 638 19.28 21.39 -29.07
N ILE A 639 20.26 20.54 -28.82
CA ILE A 639 21.64 20.70 -29.29
C ILE A 639 21.70 20.71 -30.82
N VAL A 640 21.02 19.78 -31.49
CA VAL A 640 21.00 19.68 -32.96
C VAL A 640 20.41 20.95 -33.59
N LEU A 641 19.30 21.46 -33.07
CA LEU A 641 18.61 22.64 -33.61
C LEU A 641 19.36 23.94 -33.33
N LEU A 642 20.04 24.06 -32.18
CA LEU A 642 20.92 25.20 -31.91
C LEU A 642 22.08 25.24 -32.92
N LEU A 643 22.64 24.08 -33.28
CA LEU A 643 23.70 23.99 -34.28
C LEU A 643 23.20 24.16 -35.72
N HIS A 644 21.93 23.83 -36.01
CA HIS A 644 21.29 24.02 -37.32
C HIS A 644 21.24 25.49 -37.76
N ALA A 645 21.03 26.41 -36.83
CA ALA A 645 20.84 27.83 -37.15
C ALA A 645 22.11 28.52 -37.70
N GLY A 646 23.30 28.00 -37.41
CA GLY A 646 24.56 28.65 -37.77
C GLY A 646 24.74 30.01 -37.07
N LYS A 647 25.54 30.92 -37.65
CA LYS A 647 25.88 32.23 -37.04
C LYS A 647 24.93 33.38 -37.43
N HIS A 648 23.99 33.16 -38.34
CA HIS A 648 23.13 34.22 -38.88
C HIS A 648 21.66 33.81 -38.83
N THR A 649 20.80 34.66 -38.27
CA THR A 649 19.42 34.28 -37.97
C THR A 649 18.44 34.42 -39.12
N GLY A 650 18.85 34.57 -40.39
CA GLY A 650 17.99 34.37 -41.58
C GLY A 650 16.71 35.20 -41.74
N GLY A 651 16.40 36.15 -40.83
CA GLY A 651 15.19 36.98 -40.84
C GLY A 651 14.47 37.09 -39.48
N ALA A 652 13.35 37.84 -39.46
CA ALA A 652 12.57 38.08 -38.24
C ALA A 652 11.86 36.81 -37.73
N ILE A 653 11.24 36.03 -38.63
CA ILE A 653 10.51 34.79 -38.27
C ILE A 653 11.43 33.77 -37.59
N THR A 654 12.60 33.54 -38.17
CA THR A 654 13.65 32.66 -37.65
C THR A 654 14.23 33.14 -36.33
N THR A 655 14.44 34.46 -36.18
CA THR A 655 14.87 35.05 -34.90
C THR A 655 13.80 34.85 -33.82
N SER A 656 12.53 35.09 -34.13
CA SER A 656 11.42 34.86 -33.20
C SER A 656 11.26 33.38 -32.83
N LEU A 657 11.44 32.46 -33.79
CA LEU A 657 11.43 31.01 -33.54
C LEU A 657 12.53 30.62 -32.57
N TYR A 658 13.75 31.15 -32.76
CA TYR A 658 14.89 30.89 -31.90
C TYR A 658 14.65 31.38 -30.47
N VAL A 659 14.15 32.61 -30.29
CA VAL A 659 13.79 33.14 -28.97
C VAL A 659 12.72 32.29 -28.29
N ALA A 660 11.68 31.87 -29.03
CA ALA A 660 10.66 30.98 -28.50
C ALA A 660 11.25 29.62 -28.09
N PHE A 661 12.15 29.06 -28.89
CA PHE A 661 12.82 27.79 -28.61
C PHE A 661 13.75 27.86 -27.39
N ASP A 662 14.57 28.90 -27.27
CA ASP A 662 15.43 29.13 -26.10
C ASP A 662 14.60 29.24 -24.82
N PHE A 663 13.43 29.89 -24.90
CA PHE A 663 12.52 29.96 -23.78
C PHE A 663 11.90 28.59 -23.42
N VAL A 664 11.59 27.74 -24.41
CA VAL A 664 11.18 26.34 -24.19
C VAL A 664 12.28 25.57 -23.45
N ILE A 665 13.53 25.69 -23.89
CA ILE A 665 14.69 25.03 -23.25
C ILE A 665 14.86 25.54 -21.82
N ALA A 666 14.94 26.87 -21.62
CA ALA A 666 15.13 27.46 -20.30
C ALA A 666 14.00 27.08 -19.33
N SER A 667 12.74 27.18 -19.75
CA SER A 667 11.59 26.76 -18.94
C SER A 667 11.57 25.26 -18.65
N GLY A 668 12.02 24.42 -19.60
CA GLY A 668 12.17 22.97 -19.40
C GLY A 668 13.27 22.62 -18.39
N LEU A 669 14.42 23.30 -18.44
CA LEU A 669 15.51 23.15 -17.47
C LEU A 669 15.09 23.58 -16.07
N VAL A 670 14.34 24.68 -15.95
CA VAL A 670 13.73 25.09 -14.67
C VAL A 670 12.78 24.00 -14.16
N GLY A 671 11.97 23.40 -15.04
CA GLY A 671 11.10 22.28 -14.69
C GLY A 671 11.86 21.06 -14.16
N LEU A 672 12.93 20.66 -14.85
CA LEU A 672 13.80 19.56 -14.43
C LEU A 672 14.45 19.84 -13.06
N ALA A 673 15.04 21.02 -12.87
CA ALA A 673 15.63 21.42 -11.59
C ALA A 673 14.59 21.41 -10.47
N THR A 674 13.39 21.93 -10.74
CA THR A 674 12.26 21.93 -9.79
C THR A 674 11.86 20.50 -9.40
N TYR A 675 11.77 19.57 -10.35
CA TYR A 675 11.43 18.17 -10.08
C TYR A 675 12.52 17.42 -9.29
N LEU A 676 13.78 17.82 -9.41
CA LEU A 676 14.89 17.24 -8.65
C LEU A 676 14.99 17.80 -7.23
N ILE A 677 14.63 19.07 -7.02
CA ILE A 677 14.89 19.77 -5.76
C ILE A 677 13.62 19.84 -4.89
N ALA A 678 12.49 20.28 -5.44
CA ALA A 678 11.31 20.62 -4.65
C ALA A 678 10.69 19.42 -3.88
N PRO A 679 10.57 18.20 -4.45
CA PRO A 679 10.00 17.06 -3.71
C PRO A 679 10.77 16.72 -2.44
N ARG A 680 12.10 16.63 -2.51
CA ARG A 680 12.96 16.35 -1.35
C ARG A 680 12.87 17.44 -0.28
N MET A 681 12.79 18.70 -0.71
CA MET A 681 12.61 19.82 0.20
C MET A 681 11.25 19.80 0.88
N LEU A 682 10.17 19.52 0.13
CA LEU A 682 8.81 19.36 0.66
C LEU A 682 8.80 18.32 1.76
N THR A 683 9.25 17.11 1.46
CA THR A 683 9.26 16.00 2.41
C THR A 683 10.08 16.30 3.67
N SER A 684 11.26 16.90 3.51
CA SER A 684 12.11 17.28 4.65
C SER A 684 11.46 18.34 5.56
N LEU A 685 10.54 19.15 5.02
CA LEU A 685 9.84 20.20 5.74
C LEU A 685 8.48 19.74 6.29
N GLU A 686 7.79 18.84 5.60
CA GLU A 686 6.46 18.37 5.98
C GLU A 686 6.48 17.57 7.27
N GLY A 687 7.48 16.70 7.47
CA GLY A 687 7.49 15.72 8.56
C GLY A 687 6.44 14.62 8.32
N GLU A 688 5.21 15.03 8.00
CA GLU A 688 4.13 14.22 7.45
C GLU A 688 3.60 14.86 6.17
N PRO A 689 3.45 14.11 5.07
CA PRO A 689 2.97 14.66 3.81
C PRO A 689 1.50 15.07 3.87
N LEU A 690 1.24 16.35 3.68
CA LEU A 690 -0.09 16.96 3.69
C LEU A 690 -0.52 17.34 2.27
N LEU A 691 -1.84 17.38 2.03
CA LEU A 691 -2.35 17.90 0.76
C LEU A 691 -2.30 19.43 0.76
N LEU A 692 -2.22 20.04 -0.42
CA LEU A 692 -2.17 21.49 -0.55
C LEU A 692 -3.42 22.14 0.04
N GLU A 693 -4.58 21.51 -0.14
CA GLU A 693 -5.86 21.96 0.41
C GLU A 693 -5.81 22.00 1.95
N ASP A 694 -5.27 20.96 2.58
CA ASP A 694 -5.09 20.87 4.03
C ASP A 694 -4.12 21.94 4.54
N LEU A 695 -3.01 22.15 3.82
CA LEU A 695 -2.03 23.20 4.15
C LEU A 695 -2.66 24.60 4.09
N VAL A 696 -3.50 24.87 3.09
CA VAL A 696 -4.18 26.16 2.94
C VAL A 696 -5.21 26.37 4.04
N LEU A 697 -6.00 25.34 4.37
CA LEU A 697 -6.96 25.38 5.46
C LEU A 697 -6.24 25.61 6.81
N ARG A 698 -5.21 24.82 7.09
CA ARG A 698 -4.41 24.93 8.32
C ARG A 698 -3.74 26.29 8.46
N ARG A 699 -3.27 26.87 7.35
CA ARG A 699 -2.73 28.23 7.32
C ARG A 699 -3.80 29.26 7.71
N LYS A 700 -5.05 29.09 7.27
CA LYS A 700 -6.17 29.97 7.64
C LYS A 700 -6.48 29.85 9.13
N GLU A 701 -6.56 28.62 9.65
CA GLU A 701 -6.78 28.35 11.08
C GLU A 701 -5.69 28.98 11.95
N LEU A 702 -4.41 28.78 11.63
CA LEU A 702 -3.31 29.33 12.42
C LEU A 702 -3.23 30.85 12.36
N ARG A 703 -3.65 31.47 11.25
CA ARG A 703 -3.79 32.93 11.17
C ARG A 703 -4.87 33.43 12.13
N GLN A 704 -6.05 32.81 12.08
CA GLN A 704 -7.14 33.14 12.99
C GLN A 704 -6.76 32.92 14.46
N ALA A 705 -6.03 31.85 14.77
CA ALA A 705 -5.51 31.60 16.11
C ALA A 705 -4.52 32.66 16.56
N LEU A 706 -3.59 33.08 15.69
CA LEU A 706 -2.62 34.14 16.00
C LEU A 706 -3.31 35.50 16.21
N ASP A 707 -4.28 35.83 15.38
CA ASP A 707 -5.06 37.08 15.51
C ASP A 707 -5.84 37.08 16.82
N LYS A 708 -6.49 35.95 17.17
CA LYS A 708 -7.18 35.77 18.45
C LYS A 708 -6.25 35.97 19.65
N LEU A 709 -5.05 35.39 19.62
CA LEU A 709 -4.05 35.57 20.69
C LEU A 709 -3.62 37.04 20.85
N VAL A 710 -3.54 37.79 19.76
CA VAL A 710 -3.24 39.24 19.78
C VAL A 710 -4.39 40.03 20.37
N ASP A 711 -5.64 39.68 20.04
CA ASP A 711 -6.84 40.38 20.52
C ASP A 711 -7.10 40.12 22.01
N GLU A 712 -6.83 38.90 22.49
CA GLU A 712 -6.95 38.52 23.91
C GLU A 712 -5.78 39.01 24.79
N SER A 713 -4.71 39.52 24.16
CA SER A 713 -3.55 40.09 24.86
C SER A 713 -3.73 41.60 25.07
N GLN A 714 -3.19 42.10 26.19
CA GLN A 714 -3.26 43.52 26.58
C GLN A 714 -1.85 44.05 26.86
N GLY A 715 -1.67 45.37 26.73
CA GLY A 715 -0.43 46.07 27.07
C GLY A 715 0.82 45.52 26.35
N TRP A 716 1.91 45.34 27.10
CA TRP A 716 3.22 44.92 26.58
C TRP A 716 3.18 43.61 25.80
N LEU A 717 2.38 42.62 26.23
CA LEU A 717 2.29 41.32 25.58
C LEU A 717 1.74 41.45 24.14
N LYS A 718 0.71 42.29 23.97
CA LYS A 718 0.12 42.55 22.64
C LYS A 718 1.14 43.15 21.68
N ASP A 719 1.89 44.15 22.15
CA ASP A 719 2.93 44.80 21.35
C ASP A 719 4.10 43.86 21.04
N GLU A 720 4.53 43.04 21.99
CA GLU A 720 5.60 42.06 21.79
C GLU A 720 5.20 41.01 20.75
N ILE A 721 3.95 40.51 20.79
CA ILE A 721 3.43 39.57 19.78
C ILE A 721 3.36 40.25 18.41
N LYS A 722 2.76 41.45 18.31
CA LYS A 722 2.52 42.12 17.03
C LYS A 722 3.80 42.64 16.37
N GLU A 723 4.60 43.42 17.09
CA GLU A 723 5.75 44.13 16.51
C GLU A 723 7.01 43.26 16.41
N ARG A 724 7.12 42.19 17.21
CA ARG A 724 8.34 41.39 17.28
C ARG A 724 8.14 39.96 16.84
N VAL A 725 7.16 39.23 17.39
CA VAL A 725 6.90 37.83 16.99
C VAL A 725 6.39 37.79 15.55
N SER A 726 5.25 38.41 15.26
CA SER A 726 4.62 38.38 13.93
C SER A 726 5.50 38.99 12.85
N LYS A 727 6.15 40.14 13.12
CA LYS A 727 7.04 40.81 12.18
C LYS A 727 8.32 40.02 11.87
N ARG A 728 8.93 39.36 12.86
CA ARG A 728 10.14 38.56 12.67
C ARG A 728 9.86 37.34 11.82
N PHE A 729 8.81 36.59 12.15
CA PHE A 729 8.49 35.34 11.46
C PHE A 729 7.85 35.58 10.07
N SER A 730 7.18 36.71 9.84
CA SER A 730 6.70 37.10 8.50
C SER A 730 7.78 37.62 7.55
N SER A 731 9.02 37.82 8.02
CA SER A 731 10.12 38.37 7.21
C SER A 731 10.55 37.44 6.05
N LYS A 732 10.95 38.03 4.90
CA LYS A 732 11.47 37.27 3.75
C LYS A 732 12.72 36.46 4.10
N ARG A 733 13.60 37.01 4.95
CA ARG A 733 14.81 36.33 5.44
C ARG A 733 14.47 35.04 6.20
N PHE A 734 13.44 35.06 7.02
CA PHE A 734 13.01 33.87 7.75
C PHE A 734 12.38 32.82 6.83
N LEU A 735 11.65 33.24 5.78
CA LEU A 735 11.14 32.32 4.74
C LEU A 735 12.26 31.61 4.02
N LEU A 736 13.25 32.36 3.54
CA LEU A 736 14.40 31.79 2.82
C LEU A 736 15.19 30.82 3.69
N ARG A 737 15.27 31.07 5.00
CA ARG A 737 15.89 30.15 5.96
C ARG A 737 15.15 28.80 6.04
N GLN A 738 13.85 28.74 5.76
CA GLN A 738 13.11 27.47 5.72
C GLN A 738 13.55 26.58 4.55
N PHE A 739 14.06 27.15 3.47
CA PHE A 739 14.51 26.40 2.28
C PHE A 739 15.92 25.82 2.42
N VAL A 740 16.65 26.14 3.50
CA VAL A 740 17.98 25.58 3.77
C VAL A 740 17.82 24.44 4.78
N PRO A 741 18.05 23.17 4.37
CA PRO A 741 17.78 22.03 5.23
C PRO A 741 18.82 21.98 6.36
N ARG A 742 18.39 22.29 7.59
CA ARG A 742 19.19 22.01 8.80
C ARG A 742 18.42 21.51 10.02
N LYS A 743 17.11 21.77 10.18
CA LYS A 743 16.41 21.55 11.46
C LYS A 743 14.95 21.08 11.28
N ASN A 744 14.54 20.06 12.04
CA ASN A 744 13.13 19.67 12.14
C ASN A 744 12.31 20.77 12.86
N LEU A 745 10.98 20.68 12.83
CA LEU A 745 10.12 21.70 13.45
C LEU A 745 10.38 21.81 14.96
N GLN A 746 10.56 20.68 15.65
CA GLN A 746 10.79 20.65 17.09
C GLN A 746 12.08 21.37 17.51
N THR A 747 13.20 21.13 16.83
CA THR A 747 14.47 21.83 17.09
C THR A 747 14.31 23.32 16.81
N LEU A 748 13.57 23.69 15.76
CA LEU A 748 13.32 25.08 15.42
C LEU A 748 12.44 25.76 16.47
N LEU A 749 11.40 25.08 16.95
CA LEU A 749 10.57 25.54 18.07
C LEU A 749 11.37 25.65 19.35
N ALA A 750 12.20 24.67 19.69
CA ALA A 750 13.06 24.70 20.88
C ALA A 750 14.03 25.89 20.84
N GLU A 751 14.66 26.18 19.71
CA GLU A 751 15.50 27.37 19.54
C GLU A 751 14.72 28.67 19.67
N CYS A 752 13.50 28.72 19.13
CA CYS A 752 12.64 29.88 19.27
C CYS A 752 12.22 30.06 20.74
N ARG A 753 11.82 29.00 21.44
CA ARG A 753 11.50 29.02 22.88
C ARG A 753 12.70 29.53 23.69
N GLN A 754 13.92 29.07 23.41
CA GLN A 754 15.14 29.57 24.07
C GLN A 754 15.37 31.06 23.77
N LEU A 755 15.19 31.49 22.53
CA LEU A 755 15.36 32.89 22.13
C LEU A 755 14.37 33.85 22.81
N PHE A 756 13.19 33.37 23.18
CA PHE A 756 12.18 34.14 23.93
C PHE A 756 12.22 33.87 25.45
N LYS A 757 13.13 33.03 25.94
CA LYS A 757 13.23 32.68 27.37
C LYS A 757 13.45 33.91 28.25
N ASP A 758 14.38 34.79 27.87
CA ASP A 758 14.68 36.04 28.59
C ASP A 758 13.54 37.08 28.55
N ARG A 759 12.53 36.84 27.70
CA ARG A 759 11.33 37.68 27.58
C ARG A 759 10.22 37.12 28.46
N THR A 760 10.08 35.80 28.54
CA THR A 760 9.12 35.15 29.44
C THR A 760 9.37 35.48 30.92
N THR A 761 10.62 35.77 31.30
CA THR A 761 10.97 36.22 32.66
C THR A 761 10.46 37.63 33.00
N ARG A 762 10.11 38.45 32.00
CA ARG A 762 9.52 39.79 32.20
C ARG A 762 8.00 39.78 32.38
N LEU A 763 7.36 38.64 32.13
CA LEU A 763 5.92 38.47 32.27
C LEU A 763 5.57 38.11 33.71
N ALA A 764 4.54 38.79 34.24
CA ALA A 764 4.13 38.70 35.63
C ALA A 764 3.31 37.42 35.90
N THR A 765 2.58 36.93 34.90
CA THR A 765 1.69 35.77 35.04
C THR A 765 2.09 34.60 34.14
N ASP A 766 1.86 33.37 34.60
CA ASP A 766 2.13 32.16 33.82
C ASP A 766 1.20 32.02 32.60
N THR A 767 0.00 32.62 32.65
CA THR A 767 -0.92 32.72 31.52
C THR A 767 -0.36 33.57 30.39
N GLU A 768 0.23 34.74 30.69
CA GLU A 768 0.89 35.58 29.68
C GLU A 768 2.11 34.88 29.07
N ARG A 769 2.90 34.15 29.88
CA ARG A 769 4.05 33.37 29.39
C ARG A 769 3.62 32.30 28.40
N THR A 770 2.55 31.57 28.74
CA THR A 770 1.99 30.52 27.90
C THR A 770 1.49 31.11 26.57
N ARG A 771 0.75 32.23 26.62
CA ARG A 771 0.26 32.92 25.41
C ARG A 771 1.40 33.40 24.50
N LEU A 772 2.49 33.93 25.06
CA LEU A 772 3.65 34.34 24.28
C LEU A 772 4.29 33.15 23.57
N LEU A 773 4.49 32.03 24.28
CA LEU A 773 5.06 30.81 23.69
C LEU A 773 4.14 30.22 22.61
N GLU A 774 2.84 30.19 22.85
CA GLU A 774 1.83 29.76 21.88
C GLU A 774 1.82 30.66 20.63
N ALA A 775 1.94 31.97 20.79
CA ALA A 775 2.05 32.91 19.68
C ALA A 775 3.34 32.70 18.86
N VAL A 776 4.47 32.43 19.52
CA VAL A 776 5.74 32.11 18.87
C VAL A 776 5.62 30.79 18.08
N GLU A 777 5.05 29.75 18.68
CA GLU A 777 4.84 28.45 18.04
C GLU A 777 3.91 28.56 16.83
N THR A 778 2.81 29.30 16.98
CA THR A 778 1.83 29.57 15.93
C THR A 778 2.47 30.33 14.77
N ALA A 779 3.21 31.42 15.05
CA ALA A 779 3.85 32.24 14.02
C ALA A 779 4.95 31.48 13.25
N VAL A 780 5.74 30.66 13.96
CA VAL A 780 6.76 29.79 13.35
C VAL A 780 6.12 28.75 12.45
N THR A 781 5.10 28.05 12.95
CA THR A 781 4.40 26.99 12.22
C THR A 781 3.71 27.55 10.99
N LEU A 782 3.03 28.70 11.12
CA LEU A 782 2.43 29.42 10.00
C LEU A 782 3.45 29.72 8.90
N ARG A 783 4.67 30.12 9.27
CA ARG A 783 5.72 30.43 8.30
C ARG A 783 6.29 29.19 7.61
N ARG A 784 6.33 28.05 8.31
CA ARG A 784 6.69 26.77 7.71
C ARG A 784 5.63 26.33 6.69
N LEU A 785 4.34 26.51 7.01
CA LEU A 785 3.24 26.27 6.07
C LEU A 785 3.34 27.17 4.82
N ASP A 786 3.69 28.45 4.98
CA ASP A 786 3.95 29.33 3.83
C ASP A 786 5.02 28.72 2.90
N ALA A 787 6.15 28.27 3.46
CA ALA A 787 7.24 27.66 2.70
C ALA A 787 6.78 26.39 1.94
N LEU A 788 5.99 25.52 2.59
CA LEU A 788 5.41 24.33 1.97
C LEU A 788 4.46 24.68 0.82
N ILE A 789 3.63 25.71 0.98
CA ILE A 789 2.72 26.18 -0.08
C ILE A 789 3.50 26.72 -1.27
N TYR A 790 4.57 27.51 -1.04
CA TYR A 790 5.41 28.02 -2.12
C TYR A 790 6.11 26.91 -2.90
N LEU A 791 6.62 25.87 -2.22
CA LEU A 791 7.20 24.69 -2.88
C LEU A 791 6.15 23.91 -3.68
N HIS A 792 4.94 23.76 -3.15
CA HIS A 792 3.84 23.14 -3.90
C HIS A 792 3.48 23.93 -5.17
N GLN A 793 3.48 25.27 -5.09
CA GLN A 793 3.19 26.13 -6.23
C GLN A 793 4.33 26.11 -7.27
N SER A 794 5.60 26.06 -6.83
CA SER A 794 6.75 26.06 -7.73
C SER A 794 6.76 24.85 -8.68
N LEU A 795 6.28 23.68 -8.20
CA LEU A 795 6.11 22.47 -9.01
C LEU A 795 5.21 22.67 -10.25
N LYS A 796 4.32 23.67 -10.24
CA LYS A 796 3.39 23.98 -11.34
C LYS A 796 3.75 25.25 -12.12
N LEU A 797 4.49 26.17 -11.52
CA LEU A 797 4.70 27.52 -12.05
C LEU A 797 5.38 27.53 -13.44
N TRP A 798 6.34 26.64 -13.68
CA TRP A 798 7.09 26.57 -14.94
C TRP A 798 6.28 25.98 -16.12
N ILE A 799 5.21 25.23 -15.83
CA ILE A 799 4.45 24.48 -16.85
C ILE A 799 3.77 25.43 -17.83
N ALA A 800 3.11 26.49 -17.35
CA ALA A 800 2.41 27.43 -18.22
C ALA A 800 3.37 28.17 -19.18
N PRO A 801 4.47 28.79 -18.71
CA PRO A 801 5.50 29.34 -19.59
C PRO A 801 6.03 28.34 -20.62
N HIS A 802 6.29 27.09 -20.21
CA HIS A 802 6.80 26.05 -21.09
C HIS A 802 5.79 25.66 -22.19
N VAL A 803 4.51 25.46 -21.86
CA VAL A 803 3.48 25.09 -22.83
C VAL A 803 3.16 26.24 -23.79
N ILE A 804 3.09 27.48 -23.29
CA ILE A 804 2.81 28.66 -24.12
C ILE A 804 3.94 28.86 -25.14
N SER A 805 5.20 28.85 -24.68
CA SER A 805 6.35 28.99 -25.57
C SER A 805 6.49 27.83 -26.55
N THR A 806 6.19 26.60 -26.13
CA THR A 806 6.17 25.44 -27.04
C THR A 806 5.13 25.62 -28.13
N SER A 807 3.93 26.10 -27.78
CA SER A 807 2.86 26.34 -28.76
C SER A 807 3.27 27.41 -29.77
N LEU A 808 3.85 28.52 -29.30
CA LEU A 808 4.39 29.58 -30.15
C LEU A 808 5.51 29.06 -31.06
N MET A 809 6.45 28.31 -30.51
CA MET A 809 7.55 27.68 -31.23
C MET A 809 7.03 26.75 -32.34
N LEU A 810 6.04 25.89 -32.07
CA LEU A 810 5.48 24.98 -33.08
C LEU A 810 4.84 25.75 -34.25
N VAL A 811 4.11 26.83 -33.97
CA VAL A 811 3.51 27.68 -35.02
C VAL A 811 4.59 28.35 -35.86
N LEU A 812 5.60 28.95 -35.21
CA LEU A 812 6.72 29.60 -35.90
C LEU A 812 7.58 28.59 -36.67
N MET A 813 7.71 27.36 -36.17
CA MET A 813 8.43 26.27 -36.84
C MET A 813 7.74 25.85 -38.13
N ILE A 814 6.41 25.71 -38.11
CA ILE A 814 5.63 25.44 -39.34
C ILE A 814 5.83 26.57 -40.36
N ALA A 815 5.73 27.83 -39.92
CA ALA A 815 5.96 28.99 -40.79
C ALA A 815 7.38 29.00 -41.36
N HIS A 816 8.39 28.68 -40.54
CA HIS A 816 9.78 28.58 -40.94
C HIS A 816 10.00 27.46 -41.98
N ILE A 817 9.43 26.27 -41.75
CA ILE A 817 9.50 25.15 -42.70
C ILE A 817 8.87 25.55 -44.03
N ILE A 818 7.70 26.19 -44.03
CA ILE A 818 7.05 26.67 -45.26
C ILE A 818 7.93 27.69 -45.97
N GLN A 819 8.51 28.65 -45.24
CA GLN A 819 9.39 29.67 -45.80
C GLN A 819 10.63 29.04 -46.46
N VAL A 820 11.31 28.11 -45.78
CA VAL A 820 12.52 27.48 -46.31
C VAL A 820 12.21 26.50 -47.45
N ALA A 821 11.14 25.70 -47.34
CA ALA A 821 10.81 24.70 -48.35
C ALA A 821 10.19 25.28 -49.63
N PHE A 822 9.38 26.34 -49.53
CA PHE A 822 8.62 26.85 -50.68
C PHE A 822 9.11 28.21 -51.20
N LEU A 823 9.65 29.08 -50.34
CA LEU A 823 10.06 30.43 -50.74
C LEU A 823 11.57 30.54 -51.02
N ALA A 824 12.40 29.74 -50.36
CA ALA A 824 13.86 29.74 -50.59
C ALA A 824 14.30 28.85 -51.77
N VAL A 825 13.47 27.89 -52.22
CA VAL A 825 13.74 27.03 -53.40
C VAL A 825 13.56 27.79 -54.73
N LYS A 826 13.01 29.02 -54.69
CA LYS A 826 12.82 29.89 -55.87
C LYS A 826 13.96 30.91 -56.11
N ARG A 827 15.07 30.80 -55.39
CA ARG A 827 16.33 31.52 -55.63
C ARG A 827 17.47 30.53 -55.65
#